data_AF-A0A933JL80-F1
#
_entry.id   AF-A0A933JL80-F1
#
_cell.length_a   1.000
_cell.length_b   1.000
_cell.length_c   1.000
_cell.angle_alpha   90.00
_cell.angle_beta   90.00
_cell.angle_gamma   90.00
#
_symmetry.space_group_name_H-M   'P 1'
#
loop_
_entity.id
_entity.type
_entity.pdbx_description
1 polymer ?
#
loop_
_entity_poly.entity_id
_entity_poly.type
_entity_poly.pdbx_seq_one_letter_code
_entity_poly.pdbx_strand_id
1 'polypeptide(L)'
;MALLCSSWNIACATQPSAEPVPKPLDDTISPPDLPLVEKRPPAPFPENALEPGLDDLVQLTFGGENAEAYWSFDGRQLVMQSRFEGMGCDRIVRMDAVAGLPTIRPVSNGFGATTCSFFLPGDQEVVFASTHLGAKECPPRPDMSLGYVWALYDSYDIFRATADGSNLRRLTETKGYDAEATVCKVDGSIVFTSVRDGDIDLYRMDSDGGNVVRLTDSPGYDGGAFFSDDCKRLVWRASRPRPGSELEEFRSLLGRGLVRPSRLELFVANADGSDPVQLTYLDAATFAPYFVPGNRKVIFSSNFGDPKGREFELWTIDVDGTNLTRVTHSPGFDGFPMFSPDGTRLVFASNRATPPGRSDTNVFVAHWNAGVQTSSTSSMGPAERIRDDVAWLADPLREGRGVGTKGLEKAGEWLERQFERIGLKPAGQRGFRHTFEVVTRLRSGPRTSMRLDGKKSDEFSALGFSKVGRARGELVLAGYGVSDEALGVDDYAGLDVKGRVVVVRRFVPEGAPFDSTDKKRKHGDIRLKAWTAKERGAVALIVVDNPVSTSTSAKLPDEARLPALEPEGSQDAGIVVVAAKRAELTPLWPKLENGMRVTADIYVDLIAERARAFNVVGKIESNKPGPALVIGAHYDHLGYGGRGSLAPDKTEPHLGADDNASGTATLLEIARQLTIEKSELNRDVVFVAFSAEENGVLGSTHLVRNPPKGLAPKELTAMLNLDMVGRLRNNSLSVLGGESAEEWPALVGDACTSAGLTCATSGDGYGPSDHTSFYAAGAPVLHFFTGAHNDYHKPSDRPELINAIGAAKIAEVVSKVALSTVRRGAPLTYRNVPSPAPRGDLRTFNASLGTVPNYVGPPGGAKGVLLDGVRPGGAAEQGGLRRGDVLIKLGTHEIGNVSDLMFVLEASKPGETVTAVVLRNGARVSLEVTFQESKRAK
;
A
#
# COMPACT_ATOMS: atom_id res chain seq x y z
N MET A 1 45.18 2.12 3.41
CA MET A 1 45.63 3.48 3.81
C MET A 1 46.18 3.37 5.23
N ALA A 2 47.48 3.12 5.34
CA ALA A 2 48.21 3.12 6.62
C ALA A 2 49.33 4.14 6.47
N LEU A 3 49.04 5.37 6.91
CA LEU A 3 49.98 6.40 7.37
C LEU A 3 49.17 7.67 7.67
N LEU A 4 49.46 8.25 8.84
CA LEU A 4 49.00 9.54 9.36
C LEU A 4 47.62 9.59 10.03
N CYS A 5 47.59 9.42 11.35
CA CYS A 5 46.99 10.42 12.25
C CYS A 5 47.42 10.17 13.70
N SER A 6 48.50 10.85 14.10
CA SER A 6 48.89 11.09 15.48
C SER A 6 48.40 12.48 15.88
N SER A 7 47.47 12.58 16.83
CA SER A 7 47.49 13.54 17.94
C SER A 7 46.15 13.51 18.71
N TRP A 8 46.24 13.54 20.05
CA TRP A 8 45.17 13.70 21.07
C TRP A 8 44.52 12.43 21.67
N ASN A 9 45.25 11.84 22.63
CA ASN A 9 44.84 11.19 23.90
C ASN A 9 43.38 10.73 24.09
N ILE A 10 43.10 9.43 23.92
CA ILE A 10 42.20 8.64 24.78
C ILE A 10 42.80 7.23 24.92
N ALA A 11 42.81 6.69 26.15
CA ALA A 11 43.44 5.43 26.54
C ALA A 11 42.82 4.20 25.83
N CYS A 12 43.66 3.39 25.17
CA CYS A 12 43.29 2.03 24.75
C CYS A 12 43.32 1.11 25.97
N ALA A 13 42.15 0.68 26.43
CA ALA A 13 42.03 -0.46 27.32
C ALA A 13 42.36 -1.74 26.55
N THR A 14 43.25 -2.54 27.14
CA THR A 14 43.73 -3.84 26.66
C THR A 14 42.57 -4.84 26.52
N GLN A 15 42.48 -5.51 25.36
CA GLN A 15 41.59 -6.64 25.15
C GLN A 15 41.88 -7.76 26.17
N PRO A 16 40.86 -8.38 26.80
CA PRO A 16 41.06 -9.64 27.51
C PRO A 16 41.38 -10.72 26.49
N SER A 17 42.40 -11.52 26.80
CA SER A 17 42.81 -12.71 26.05
C SER A 17 41.64 -13.65 25.81
N ALA A 18 41.46 -14.08 24.55
CA ALA A 18 40.55 -15.16 24.20
C ALA A 18 40.91 -16.42 25.00
N GLU A 19 39.97 -16.92 25.79
CA GLU A 19 40.07 -18.26 26.37
C GLU A 19 40.09 -19.30 25.23
N PRO A 20 40.85 -20.40 25.39
CA PRO A 20 40.92 -21.45 24.38
C PRO A 20 39.57 -22.13 24.22
N VAL A 21 39.15 -22.32 22.96
CA VAL A 21 37.99 -23.12 22.55
C VAL A 21 38.09 -24.51 23.21
N PRO A 22 37.05 -24.98 23.94
CA PRO A 22 37.05 -26.31 24.53
C PRO A 22 37.14 -27.38 23.43
N LYS A 23 37.86 -28.48 23.71
CA LYS A 23 37.99 -29.62 22.80
C LYS A 23 36.62 -30.18 22.41
N PRO A 24 36.43 -30.66 21.16
CA PRO A 24 35.20 -31.33 20.76
C PRO A 24 34.87 -32.48 21.70
N LEU A 25 33.64 -32.51 22.19
CA LEU A 25 33.08 -33.67 22.89
C LEU A 25 32.94 -34.82 21.88
N ASP A 26 33.24 -36.03 22.34
CA ASP A 26 33.29 -37.26 21.54
C ASP A 26 31.91 -37.60 20.92
N ASP A 27 31.84 -37.65 19.58
CA ASP A 27 30.63 -37.90 18.78
C ASP A 27 30.13 -39.37 18.82
N THR A 28 30.74 -40.24 19.63
CA THR A 28 30.51 -41.71 19.59
C THR A 28 29.51 -42.27 20.62
N ILE A 29 28.74 -41.42 21.31
CA ILE A 29 27.84 -41.85 22.39
C ILE A 29 26.45 -42.23 21.86
N SER A 30 26.06 -43.49 22.02
CA SER A 30 24.69 -43.98 21.73
C SER A 30 23.63 -43.35 22.65
N PRO A 31 22.36 -43.23 22.22
CA PRO A 31 21.31 -42.63 23.04
C PRO A 31 21.06 -43.38 24.36
N PRO A 32 20.82 -42.66 25.48
CA PRO A 32 20.46 -43.30 26.75
C PRO A 32 19.01 -43.82 26.74
N ASP A 33 18.73 -44.85 27.53
CA ASP A 33 17.37 -45.35 27.74
C ASP A 33 16.48 -44.26 28.38
N LEU A 34 15.27 -44.09 27.84
CA LEU A 34 14.28 -43.14 28.38
C LEU A 34 13.55 -43.76 29.59
N PRO A 35 13.09 -42.93 30.55
CA PRO A 35 12.22 -43.41 31.62
C PRO A 35 10.97 -44.11 31.05
N LEU A 36 10.57 -45.24 31.65
CA LEU A 36 9.43 -46.04 31.22
C LEU A 36 8.14 -45.22 31.29
N VAL A 37 7.54 -44.92 30.13
CA VAL A 37 6.22 -44.30 30.03
C VAL A 37 5.16 -45.33 30.45
N GLU A 38 4.26 -44.97 31.36
CA GLU A 38 3.09 -45.81 31.70
C GLU A 38 2.30 -46.11 30.41
N LYS A 39 2.18 -47.39 30.06
CA LYS A 39 1.32 -47.85 28.98
C LYS A 39 -0.14 -47.62 29.39
N ARG A 40 -0.75 -46.53 28.93
CA ARG A 40 -2.20 -46.34 29.00
C ARG A 40 -2.81 -46.65 27.64
N PRO A 41 -3.91 -47.42 27.56
CA PRO A 41 -4.57 -47.70 26.29
C PRO A 41 -5.03 -46.39 25.64
N PRO A 42 -5.06 -46.30 24.29
CA PRO A 42 -5.70 -45.18 23.62
C PRO A 42 -7.16 -45.15 24.09
N ALA A 43 -7.54 -44.11 24.82
CA ALA A 43 -8.94 -43.92 25.16
C ALA A 43 -9.64 -43.29 23.94
N PRO A 44 -10.73 -43.88 23.42
CA PRO A 44 -11.57 -43.17 22.47
C PRO A 44 -12.11 -41.91 23.14
N PHE A 45 -11.95 -40.76 22.47
CA PHE A 45 -12.52 -39.51 22.96
C PHE A 45 -14.05 -39.57 22.87
N PRO A 46 -14.78 -39.01 23.86
CA PRO A 46 -16.24 -38.97 23.81
C PRO A 46 -16.73 -38.27 22.53
N GLU A 47 -17.78 -38.81 21.90
CA GLU A 47 -18.40 -38.38 20.62
C GLU A 47 -18.82 -36.89 20.54
N ASN A 48 -18.62 -36.11 21.60
CA ASN A 48 -19.05 -34.71 21.69
C ASN A 48 -17.99 -33.67 21.26
N ALA A 49 -16.82 -34.08 20.78
CA ALA A 49 -15.86 -33.18 20.12
C ALA A 49 -15.95 -33.38 18.60
N LEU A 50 -17.03 -32.87 17.99
CA LEU A 50 -17.17 -32.88 16.53
C LEU A 50 -16.13 -31.92 15.93
N GLU A 51 -14.96 -32.45 15.58
CA GLU A 51 -13.95 -31.77 14.76
C GLU A 51 -14.28 -32.03 13.28
N PRO A 52 -14.97 -31.11 12.56
CA PRO A 52 -15.50 -31.43 11.24
C PRO A 52 -14.37 -31.71 10.24
N GLY A 53 -14.36 -32.92 9.69
CA GLY A 53 -13.33 -33.36 8.74
C GLY A 53 -12.13 -34.07 9.38
N LEU A 54 -12.13 -34.29 10.70
CA LEU A 54 -11.17 -35.14 11.41
C LEU A 54 -11.89 -36.36 12.00
N ASP A 55 -11.78 -37.51 11.32
CA ASP A 55 -12.37 -38.77 11.74
C ASP A 55 -11.34 -39.61 12.53
N ASP A 56 -11.79 -40.61 13.30
CA ASP A 56 -10.92 -41.59 13.99
C ASP A 56 -9.74 -40.96 14.79
N LEU A 57 -10.03 -39.92 15.58
CA LEU A 57 -9.03 -39.23 16.38
C LEU A 57 -8.46 -40.14 17.48
N VAL A 58 -7.14 -40.35 17.47
CA VAL A 58 -6.39 -41.20 18.42
C VAL A 58 -5.26 -40.41 19.07
N GLN A 59 -5.16 -40.49 20.40
CA GLN A 59 -4.02 -39.97 21.17
C GLN A 59 -2.87 -40.99 21.19
N LEU A 60 -1.65 -40.54 20.87
CA LEU A 60 -0.45 -41.37 20.81
C LEU A 60 0.49 -41.22 22.02
N THR A 61 0.54 -40.05 22.64
CA THR A 61 1.43 -39.80 23.79
C THR A 61 0.63 -39.42 25.03
N PHE A 62 1.21 -39.66 26.21
CA PHE A 62 0.53 -39.47 27.49
C PHE A 62 1.47 -38.79 28.50
N GLY A 63 1.33 -37.48 28.65
CA GLY A 63 2.08 -36.65 29.60
C GLY A 63 3.34 -36.00 29.00
N GLY A 64 3.86 -35.00 29.72
CA GLY A 64 5.03 -34.22 29.30
C GLY A 64 4.69 -33.18 28.22
N GLU A 65 5.72 -32.65 27.57
CA GLU A 65 5.57 -31.77 26.42
C GLU A 65 6.02 -32.50 25.15
N ASN A 66 5.10 -32.72 24.23
CA ASN A 66 5.38 -33.40 22.96
C ASN A 66 4.91 -32.50 21.81
N ALA A 67 5.78 -32.25 20.84
CA ALA A 67 5.54 -31.33 19.74
C ALA A 67 6.31 -31.78 18.48
N GLU A 68 5.99 -31.15 17.35
CA GLU A 68 6.73 -31.35 16.08
C GLU A 68 6.85 -32.82 15.68
N ALA A 69 5.74 -33.57 15.78
CA ALA A 69 5.69 -34.96 15.35
C ALA A 69 5.52 -35.03 13.83
N TYR A 70 6.53 -35.53 13.13
CA TYR A 70 6.58 -35.56 11.67
C TYR A 70 6.71 -36.98 11.13
N TRP A 71 5.95 -37.27 10.08
CA TRP A 71 5.89 -38.59 9.45
C TRP A 71 7.18 -38.97 8.73
N SER A 72 7.54 -40.25 8.81
CA SER A 72 8.44 -40.89 7.85
C SER A 72 7.82 -40.89 6.45
N PHE A 73 8.65 -40.97 5.41
CA PHE A 73 8.20 -40.95 4.01
C PHE A 73 7.40 -42.21 3.62
N ASP A 74 7.57 -43.32 4.33
CA ASP A 74 6.74 -44.52 4.21
C ASP A 74 5.42 -44.47 5.03
N GLY A 75 5.23 -43.43 5.85
CA GLY A 75 4.03 -43.22 6.66
C GLY A 75 3.88 -44.19 7.83
N ARG A 76 4.96 -44.83 8.30
CA ARG A 76 4.92 -45.81 9.39
C ARG A 76 5.39 -45.30 10.74
N GLN A 77 6.28 -44.31 10.74
CA GLN A 77 6.89 -43.78 11.96
C GLN A 77 6.66 -42.29 12.09
N LEU A 78 6.77 -41.81 13.32
CA LEU A 78 6.87 -40.39 13.65
C LEU A 78 8.21 -40.14 14.33
N VAL A 79 8.86 -39.03 13.98
CA VAL A 79 9.97 -38.45 14.74
C VAL A 79 9.47 -37.16 15.37
N MET A 80 9.83 -36.89 16.62
CA MET A 80 9.26 -35.76 17.37
C MET A 80 10.18 -35.22 18.45
N GLN A 81 9.86 -34.03 18.93
CA GLN A 81 10.39 -33.48 20.16
C GLN A 81 9.56 -33.94 21.36
N SER A 82 10.26 -34.37 22.41
CA SER A 82 9.63 -34.78 23.66
C SER A 82 10.42 -34.30 24.87
N ARG A 83 9.71 -33.77 25.86
CA ARG A 83 10.24 -33.45 27.19
C ARG A 83 9.38 -34.09 28.25
N PHE A 84 9.88 -35.21 28.75
CA PHE A 84 9.32 -35.88 29.90
C PHE A 84 9.74 -35.17 31.20
N GLU A 85 9.01 -35.48 32.27
CA GLU A 85 9.29 -34.96 33.61
C GLU A 85 10.75 -35.26 34.01
N GLY A 86 11.46 -34.24 34.51
CA GLY A 86 12.86 -34.35 34.94
C GLY A 86 13.93 -34.12 33.87
N MET A 87 13.59 -34.01 32.57
CA MET A 87 14.60 -33.85 31.50
C MET A 87 15.16 -32.44 31.33
N GLY A 88 14.50 -31.41 31.89
CA GLY A 88 14.91 -30.00 31.78
C GLY A 88 14.62 -29.35 30.42
N CYS A 89 14.99 -30.01 29.31
CA CYS A 89 14.81 -29.57 27.92
C CYS A 89 14.44 -30.74 26.99
N ASP A 90 14.12 -30.42 25.73
CA ASP A 90 13.53 -31.35 24.78
C ASP A 90 14.56 -32.33 24.19
N ARG A 91 14.10 -33.54 23.86
CA ARG A 91 14.85 -34.65 23.28
C ARG A 91 14.20 -35.09 21.97
N ILE A 92 15.00 -35.57 21.02
CA ILE A 92 14.47 -36.19 19.80
C ILE A 92 14.23 -37.66 20.06
N VAL A 93 13.00 -38.08 19.76
CA VAL A 93 12.54 -39.45 19.89
C VAL A 93 11.76 -39.84 18.64
N ARG A 94 11.61 -41.15 18.41
CA ARG A 94 10.74 -41.70 17.37
C ARG A 94 9.77 -42.73 17.93
N MET A 95 8.68 -42.98 17.21
CA MET A 95 7.72 -44.03 17.53
C MET A 95 7.11 -44.65 16.27
N ASP A 96 6.59 -45.87 16.40
CA ASP A 96 5.76 -46.49 15.37
C ASP A 96 4.33 -45.93 15.47
N ALA A 97 3.78 -45.43 14.36
CA ALA A 97 2.50 -44.70 14.35
C ALA A 97 1.30 -45.53 13.88
N VAL A 98 1.53 -46.78 13.44
CA VAL A 98 0.51 -47.63 12.80
C VAL A 98 0.33 -49.00 13.47
N ALA A 99 1.07 -49.27 14.55
CA ALA A 99 1.12 -50.60 15.16
C ALA A 99 0.97 -50.55 16.70
N GLY A 100 -0.26 -50.78 17.19
CA GLY A 100 -0.52 -50.95 18.62
C GLY A 100 -0.14 -49.74 19.48
N LEU A 101 0.20 -49.98 20.75
CA LEU A 101 0.69 -48.92 21.63
C LEU A 101 2.08 -48.44 21.17
N PRO A 102 2.26 -47.15 20.86
CA PRO A 102 3.52 -46.64 20.35
C PRO A 102 4.63 -46.82 21.40
N THR A 103 5.73 -47.43 20.97
CA THR A 103 6.95 -47.51 21.78
C THR A 103 7.87 -46.36 21.38
N ILE A 104 8.11 -45.45 22.32
CA ILE A 104 9.00 -44.31 22.12
C ILE A 104 10.45 -44.78 22.22
N ARG A 105 11.26 -44.45 21.22
CA ARG A 105 12.69 -44.79 21.13
C ARG A 105 13.51 -43.50 21.01
N PRO A 106 14.58 -43.31 21.81
CA PRO A 106 15.42 -42.13 21.72
C PRO A 106 16.20 -42.09 20.40
N VAL A 107 16.46 -40.88 19.91
CA VAL A 107 17.28 -40.59 18.72
C VAL A 107 18.46 -39.68 19.11
N SER A 108 18.19 -38.61 19.86
CA SER A 108 19.25 -37.70 20.32
C SER A 108 20.13 -38.36 21.39
N ASN A 109 21.39 -37.95 21.47
CA ASN A 109 22.40 -38.47 22.41
C ASN A 109 22.15 -38.16 23.91
N GLY A 110 21.07 -37.44 24.25
CA GLY A 110 20.70 -37.12 25.62
C GLY A 110 21.33 -35.84 26.20
N PHE A 111 22.19 -35.16 25.46
CA PHE A 111 22.88 -33.93 25.87
C PHE A 111 22.37 -32.68 25.15
N GLY A 112 22.61 -31.50 25.75
CA GLY A 112 22.15 -30.22 25.22
C GLY A 112 20.63 -30.12 25.15
N ALA A 113 20.09 -29.08 24.52
CA ALA A 113 18.71 -29.09 24.02
C ALA A 113 18.69 -29.63 22.58
N THR A 114 17.54 -30.16 22.15
CA THR A 114 17.33 -30.58 20.76
C THR A 114 16.00 -30.10 20.22
N THR A 115 15.93 -29.83 18.91
CA THR A 115 14.71 -29.32 18.28
C THR A 115 14.57 -29.73 16.82
N CYS A 116 13.34 -29.67 16.30
CA CYS A 116 12.99 -29.74 14.88
C CYS A 116 13.63 -30.91 14.14
N SER A 117 13.15 -32.12 14.40
CA SER A 117 13.64 -33.35 13.78
C SER A 117 12.86 -33.74 12.54
N PHE A 118 13.49 -34.23 11.47
CA PHE A 118 12.81 -34.67 10.25
C PHE A 118 13.50 -35.91 9.64
N PHE A 119 12.76 -36.79 8.96
CA PHE A 119 13.37 -37.95 8.27
C PHE A 119 14.06 -37.55 6.96
N LEU A 120 15.12 -38.26 6.60
CA LEU A 120 15.71 -38.22 5.25
C LEU A 120 15.04 -39.27 4.33
N PRO A 121 15.00 -39.07 3.00
CA PRO A 121 14.43 -40.04 2.07
C PRO A 121 14.98 -41.46 2.30
N GLY A 122 14.09 -42.43 2.45
CA GLY A 122 14.42 -43.83 2.78
C GLY A 122 14.28 -44.18 4.26
N ASP A 123 13.95 -43.22 5.12
CA ASP A 123 13.53 -43.42 6.53
C ASP A 123 14.58 -44.09 7.44
N GLN A 124 15.83 -44.17 6.99
CA GLN A 124 16.94 -44.74 7.76
C GLN A 124 17.66 -43.71 8.62
N GLU A 125 17.52 -42.44 8.30
CA GLU A 125 18.25 -41.34 8.92
C GLU A 125 17.31 -40.17 9.20
N VAL A 126 17.72 -39.37 10.17
CA VAL A 126 16.98 -38.22 10.70
C VAL A 126 17.92 -37.04 10.84
N VAL A 127 17.43 -35.86 10.49
CA VAL A 127 18.08 -34.59 10.79
C VAL A 127 17.43 -33.95 12.01
N PHE A 128 18.19 -33.26 12.85
CA PHE A 128 17.69 -32.48 13.97
C PHE A 128 18.73 -31.47 14.44
N ALA A 129 18.31 -30.41 15.14
CA ALA A 129 19.22 -29.45 15.72
C ALA A 129 19.56 -29.76 17.18
N SER A 130 20.79 -29.48 17.62
CA SER A 130 21.23 -29.72 18.99
C SER A 130 22.26 -28.71 19.51
N THR A 131 22.23 -28.43 20.81
CA THR A 131 23.22 -27.57 21.49
C THR A 131 24.35 -28.34 22.19
N HIS A 132 24.43 -29.67 22.02
CA HIS A 132 25.31 -30.52 22.83
C HIS A 132 26.81 -30.23 22.69
N LEU A 133 27.24 -29.61 21.60
CA LEU A 133 28.63 -29.17 21.41
C LEU A 133 28.96 -27.90 22.21
N GLY A 134 27.97 -27.10 22.57
CA GLY A 134 28.15 -25.94 23.46
C GLY A 134 28.25 -26.35 24.92
N ALA A 135 27.36 -27.23 25.38
CA ALA A 135 27.36 -27.81 26.72
C ALA A 135 26.57 -29.12 26.77
N LYS A 136 26.91 -30.00 27.72
CA LYS A 136 26.13 -31.25 27.94
C LYS A 136 24.79 -30.96 28.59
N GLU A 137 24.74 -29.94 29.43
CA GLU A 137 23.57 -29.52 30.18
C GLU A 137 22.55 -28.81 29.27
N CYS A 138 21.29 -28.78 29.71
CA CYS A 138 20.28 -27.99 29.04
C CYS A 138 20.63 -26.49 29.13
N PRO A 139 20.53 -25.74 28.02
CA PRO A 139 20.73 -24.30 28.04
C PRO A 139 19.68 -23.61 28.94
N PRO A 140 20.04 -22.48 29.56
CA PRO A 140 19.15 -21.75 30.45
C PRO A 140 17.92 -21.24 29.69
N ARG A 141 16.75 -21.34 30.30
CA ARG A 141 15.51 -20.79 29.71
C ARG A 141 15.60 -19.27 29.56
N PRO A 142 14.93 -18.69 28.55
CA PRO A 142 14.89 -17.24 28.41
C PRO A 142 14.23 -16.57 29.63
N ASP A 143 14.66 -15.34 29.92
CA ASP A 143 14.09 -14.53 30.99
C ASP A 143 12.68 -14.06 30.61
N MET A 144 11.68 -14.66 31.25
CA MET A 144 10.27 -14.37 31.01
C MET A 144 9.83 -12.98 31.47
N SER A 145 10.67 -12.22 32.20
CA SER A 145 10.40 -10.80 32.52
C SER A 145 10.36 -9.91 31.27
N LEU A 146 10.94 -10.38 30.16
CA LEU A 146 10.93 -9.73 28.83
C LEU A 146 9.67 -10.05 28.01
N GLY A 147 8.70 -10.75 28.63
CA GLY A 147 7.52 -11.28 27.97
C GLY A 147 7.73 -12.67 27.38
N TYR A 148 6.80 -13.11 26.53
CA TYR A 148 6.90 -14.39 25.82
C TYR A 148 7.89 -14.26 24.66
N VAL A 149 9.11 -14.75 24.86
CA VAL A 149 10.21 -14.76 23.88
C VAL A 149 10.76 -16.17 23.71
N TRP A 150 11.30 -16.45 22.54
CA TRP A 150 12.01 -17.69 22.23
C TRP A 150 13.52 -17.43 22.23
N ALA A 151 14.28 -18.42 22.70
CA ALA A 151 15.73 -18.36 22.71
C ALA A 151 16.31 -18.93 21.42
N LEU A 152 17.17 -18.13 20.79
CA LEU A 152 18.01 -18.50 19.66
C LEU A 152 19.40 -18.84 20.22
N TYR A 153 19.53 -20.02 20.84
CA TYR A 153 20.82 -20.43 21.43
C TYR A 153 21.89 -20.48 20.34
N ASP A 154 23.04 -19.85 20.62
CA ASP A 154 24.14 -19.66 19.68
C ASP A 154 25.01 -20.91 19.45
N SER A 155 24.60 -22.02 20.04
CA SER A 155 25.24 -23.33 19.99
C SER A 155 24.40 -24.37 19.25
N TYR A 156 23.28 -23.97 18.65
CA TYR A 156 22.48 -24.88 17.83
C TYR A 156 23.16 -25.11 16.49
N ASP A 157 23.51 -26.37 16.25
CA ASP A 157 23.90 -26.88 14.94
C ASP A 157 22.93 -27.98 14.49
N ILE A 158 22.85 -28.20 13.18
CA ILE A 158 22.07 -29.29 12.58
C ILE A 158 22.95 -30.53 12.50
N PHE A 159 22.40 -31.66 12.91
CA PHE A 159 23.02 -32.97 12.88
C PHE A 159 22.16 -33.95 12.09
N ARG A 160 22.82 -34.94 11.51
CA ARG A 160 22.24 -36.13 10.91
C ARG A 160 22.62 -37.35 11.75
N ALA A 161 21.68 -38.24 12.00
CA ALA A 161 21.94 -39.53 12.62
C ALA A 161 21.13 -40.62 11.92
N THR A 162 21.50 -41.88 12.11
CA THR A 162 20.59 -42.98 11.80
C THR A 162 19.37 -42.93 12.72
N ALA A 163 18.26 -43.55 12.31
CA ALA A 163 17.00 -43.49 13.04
C ALA A 163 17.05 -44.15 14.43
N ASP A 164 18.08 -44.96 14.72
CA ASP A 164 18.34 -45.47 16.08
C ASP A 164 19.23 -44.56 16.94
N GLY A 165 19.61 -43.40 16.40
CA GLY A 165 20.48 -42.40 17.04
C GLY A 165 21.97 -42.64 16.90
N SER A 166 22.40 -43.73 16.25
CA SER A 166 23.82 -43.98 15.97
C SER A 166 24.32 -43.16 14.76
N ASN A 167 25.65 -43.15 14.55
CA ASN A 167 26.30 -42.45 13.43
C ASN A 167 25.97 -40.95 13.36
N LEU A 168 25.98 -40.26 14.50
CA LEU A 168 25.77 -38.82 14.57
C LEU A 168 26.84 -38.07 13.77
N ARG A 169 26.42 -37.13 12.93
CA ARG A 169 27.28 -36.29 12.09
C ARG A 169 26.75 -34.87 12.08
N ARG A 170 27.63 -33.90 12.30
CA ARG A 170 27.33 -32.47 12.21
C ARG A 170 27.21 -32.06 10.74
N LEU A 171 26.21 -31.25 10.39
CA LEU A 171 25.98 -30.71 9.04
C LEU A 171 26.28 -29.21 8.94
N THR A 172 26.11 -28.47 10.03
CA THR A 172 26.40 -27.02 10.06
C THR A 172 27.47 -26.71 11.09
N GLU A 173 28.34 -25.75 10.76
CA GLU A 173 29.41 -25.28 11.65
C GLU A 173 29.37 -23.77 11.90
N THR A 174 28.25 -23.13 11.53
CA THR A 174 28.15 -21.68 11.62
C THR A 174 27.85 -21.25 13.05
N LYS A 175 28.51 -20.18 13.50
CA LYS A 175 28.24 -19.64 14.83
C LYS A 175 26.83 -19.07 14.86
N GLY A 176 26.04 -19.45 15.86
CA GLY A 176 24.70 -18.92 16.07
C GLY A 176 23.67 -20.04 16.15
N TYR A 177 22.49 -19.75 15.62
CA TYR A 177 21.34 -20.62 15.61
C TYR A 177 21.20 -21.23 14.22
N ASP A 178 21.44 -22.53 14.07
CA ASP A 178 21.06 -23.34 12.90
C ASP A 178 20.05 -24.41 13.35
N ALA A 179 18.78 -24.26 12.98
CA ALA A 179 17.71 -25.17 13.39
C ALA A 179 16.51 -25.16 12.44
N GLU A 180 15.38 -25.75 12.87
CA GLU A 180 14.12 -25.75 12.13
C GLU A 180 14.24 -26.42 10.74
N ALA A 181 15.02 -27.49 10.68
CA ALA A 181 15.33 -28.19 9.43
C ALA A 181 14.17 -29.07 8.96
N THR A 182 13.79 -28.95 7.69
CA THR A 182 12.85 -29.85 7.01
C THR A 182 13.42 -30.31 5.66
N VAL A 183 12.95 -31.46 5.17
CA VAL A 183 13.60 -32.16 4.05
C VAL A 183 12.68 -32.28 2.84
N CYS A 184 13.20 -31.99 1.66
CA CYS A 184 12.51 -32.26 0.41
C CYS A 184 12.48 -33.76 0.10
N LYS A 185 11.28 -34.30 -0.14
CA LYS A 185 11.07 -35.73 -0.44
C LYS A 185 11.63 -36.19 -1.79
N VAL A 186 11.88 -35.27 -2.70
CA VAL A 186 12.31 -35.55 -4.08
C VAL A 186 13.83 -35.70 -4.18
N ASP A 187 14.59 -34.76 -3.62
CA ASP A 187 16.06 -34.71 -3.76
C ASP A 187 16.82 -34.81 -2.43
N GLY A 188 16.11 -34.83 -1.29
CA GLY A 188 16.74 -34.92 0.03
C GLY A 188 17.40 -33.62 0.51
N SER A 189 17.29 -32.52 -0.24
CA SER A 189 17.80 -31.22 0.20
C SER A 189 17.06 -30.73 1.45
N ILE A 190 17.75 -29.92 2.24
CA ILE A 190 17.31 -29.49 3.56
C ILE A 190 17.08 -27.98 3.51
N VAL A 191 15.89 -27.52 3.90
CA VAL A 191 15.63 -26.11 4.22
C VAL A 191 15.70 -25.94 5.73
N PHE A 192 16.31 -24.85 6.20
CA PHE A 192 16.52 -24.61 7.62
C PHE A 192 16.62 -23.11 7.92
N THR A 193 16.53 -22.77 9.20
CA THR A 193 16.60 -21.38 9.70
C THR A 193 17.98 -21.10 10.25
N SER A 194 18.57 -19.96 9.90
CA SER A 194 19.88 -19.55 10.38
C SER A 194 20.00 -18.06 10.66
N VAL A 195 20.85 -17.71 11.63
CA VAL A 195 21.24 -16.31 11.95
C VAL A 195 22.59 -15.90 11.36
N ARG A 196 23.19 -16.74 10.49
CA ARG A 196 24.57 -16.58 10.01
C ARG A 196 24.89 -15.26 9.33
N ASP A 197 23.89 -14.61 8.73
CA ASP A 197 24.04 -13.31 8.05
C ASP A 197 23.47 -12.13 8.85
N GLY A 198 23.29 -12.31 10.17
CA GLY A 198 22.90 -11.24 11.10
C GLY A 198 21.40 -10.97 11.21
N ASP A 199 20.58 -11.73 10.49
CA ASP A 199 19.13 -11.81 10.68
C ASP A 199 18.66 -13.26 10.64
N ILE A 200 17.41 -13.55 11.05
CA ILE A 200 16.86 -14.90 11.12
C ILE A 200 16.24 -15.25 9.77
N ASP A 201 17.00 -15.95 8.92
CA ASP A 201 16.63 -16.22 7.53
C ASP A 201 16.54 -17.71 7.21
N LEU A 202 15.87 -18.02 6.09
CA LEU A 202 15.83 -19.36 5.52
C LEU A 202 17.02 -19.62 4.60
N TYR A 203 17.57 -20.82 4.71
CA TYR A 203 18.65 -21.34 3.88
C TYR A 203 18.30 -22.73 3.38
N ARG A 204 18.89 -23.11 2.24
CA ARG A 204 18.82 -24.45 1.68
C ARG A 204 20.22 -25.04 1.58
N MET A 205 20.37 -26.33 1.85
CA MET A 205 21.60 -27.08 1.66
C MET A 205 21.32 -28.48 1.11
N ASP A 206 22.35 -29.16 0.64
CA ASP A 206 22.28 -30.56 0.26
C ASP A 206 22.17 -31.47 1.49
N SER A 207 21.77 -32.73 1.28
CA SER A 207 21.59 -33.72 2.36
C SER A 207 22.86 -34.07 3.16
N ASP A 208 24.03 -33.66 2.67
CA ASP A 208 25.34 -33.82 3.29
C ASP A 208 25.86 -32.54 3.96
N GLY A 209 25.08 -31.46 3.93
CA GLY A 209 25.46 -30.14 4.47
C GLY A 209 26.16 -29.22 3.47
N GLY A 210 26.42 -29.67 2.25
CA GLY A 210 27.04 -28.87 1.18
C GLY A 210 26.11 -27.83 0.55
N ASN A 211 26.67 -26.98 -0.32
CA ASN A 211 25.95 -26.06 -1.22
C ASN A 211 24.89 -25.18 -0.53
N VAL A 212 25.28 -24.52 0.58
CA VAL A 212 24.35 -23.67 1.31
C VAL A 212 23.99 -22.39 0.54
N VAL A 213 22.70 -22.13 0.35
CA VAL A 213 22.14 -20.95 -0.34
C VAL A 213 21.12 -20.26 0.56
N ARG A 214 21.22 -18.93 0.68
CA ARG A 214 20.23 -18.09 1.39
C ARG A 214 19.00 -17.88 0.52
N LEU A 215 17.80 -18.04 1.10
CA LEU A 215 16.51 -17.93 0.41
C LEU A 215 15.75 -16.65 0.75
N THR A 216 15.94 -16.10 1.96
CA THR A 216 15.28 -14.86 2.42
C THR A 216 16.32 -13.85 2.91
N ASP A 217 16.01 -12.57 2.80
CA ASP A 217 16.90 -11.48 3.23
C ASP A 217 16.15 -10.24 3.79
N SER A 218 14.86 -10.40 4.08
CA SER A 218 14.01 -9.32 4.56
C SER A 218 14.08 -9.20 6.07
N PRO A 219 14.18 -7.99 6.66
CA PRO A 219 14.29 -7.86 8.10
C PRO A 219 13.15 -8.52 8.86
N GLY A 220 13.48 -9.35 9.85
CA GLY A 220 12.51 -10.07 10.66
C GLY A 220 12.84 -11.54 10.87
N TYR A 221 11.88 -12.27 11.42
CA TYR A 221 12.03 -13.69 11.68
C TYR A 221 11.43 -14.49 10.54
N ASP A 222 12.22 -15.11 9.68
CA ASP A 222 11.79 -16.13 8.72
C ASP A 222 12.20 -17.52 9.22
N GLY A 223 11.24 -18.40 9.49
CA GLY A 223 11.55 -19.72 10.04
C GLY A 223 10.50 -20.79 9.79
N GLY A 224 10.83 -22.03 10.17
CA GLY A 224 9.93 -23.18 10.20
C GLY A 224 9.34 -23.49 8.84
N ALA A 225 10.19 -23.47 7.81
CA ALA A 225 9.77 -23.64 6.43
C ALA A 225 9.53 -25.11 6.08
N PHE A 226 8.52 -25.37 5.24
CA PHE A 226 8.20 -26.69 4.72
C PHE A 226 8.12 -26.66 3.19
N PHE A 227 8.63 -27.73 2.57
CA PHE A 227 8.43 -27.98 1.15
C PHE A 227 6.98 -28.41 0.87
N SER A 228 6.46 -27.94 -0.26
CA SER A 228 5.31 -28.56 -0.93
C SER A 228 5.63 -29.99 -1.36
N ASP A 229 4.59 -30.78 -1.65
CA ASP A 229 4.74 -32.20 -1.99
C ASP A 229 5.68 -32.43 -3.18
N ASP A 230 5.70 -31.54 -4.16
CA ASP A 230 6.55 -31.66 -5.35
C ASP A 230 7.89 -30.92 -5.20
N CYS A 231 8.17 -30.40 -3.99
CA CYS A 231 9.31 -29.56 -3.65
C CYS A 231 9.50 -28.32 -4.53
N LYS A 232 8.45 -27.82 -5.21
CA LYS A 232 8.57 -26.63 -6.07
C LYS A 232 8.31 -25.33 -5.33
N ARG A 233 7.65 -25.39 -4.19
CA ARG A 233 7.31 -24.26 -3.33
C ARG A 233 7.68 -24.49 -1.89
N LEU A 234 7.87 -23.39 -1.17
CA LEU A 234 8.05 -23.34 0.28
C LEU A 234 6.88 -22.58 0.92
N VAL A 235 6.53 -22.97 2.14
CA VAL A 235 5.68 -22.20 3.04
C VAL A 235 6.37 -22.04 4.38
N TRP A 236 6.32 -20.86 4.99
CA TRP A 236 7.00 -20.58 6.25
C TRP A 236 6.27 -19.51 7.07
N ARG A 237 6.67 -19.36 8.34
CA ARG A 237 6.20 -18.26 9.20
C ARG A 237 7.20 -17.12 9.12
N ALA A 238 6.71 -15.90 9.07
CA ALA A 238 7.55 -14.72 9.04
C ALA A 238 7.04 -13.58 9.96
N SER A 239 7.96 -12.83 10.56
CA SER A 239 7.67 -11.49 11.10
C SER A 239 8.25 -10.41 10.17
N ARG A 240 7.60 -9.25 10.09
CA ARG A 240 8.05 -8.09 9.31
C ARG A 240 8.01 -6.83 10.17
N PRO A 241 8.97 -6.66 11.13
CA PRO A 241 9.00 -5.50 12.02
C PRO A 241 9.11 -4.18 11.24
N ARG A 242 8.31 -3.19 11.63
CA ARG A 242 8.29 -1.89 10.95
C ARG A 242 9.54 -1.06 11.28
N PRO A 243 10.04 -0.24 10.32
CA PRO A 243 11.08 0.74 10.62
C PRO A 243 10.72 1.63 11.81
N GLY A 244 11.69 1.87 12.69
CA GLY A 244 11.50 2.56 13.97
C GLY A 244 11.53 1.58 15.14
N SER A 245 10.69 1.83 16.15
CA SER A 245 10.75 1.14 17.44
C SER A 245 10.58 -0.38 17.37
N GLU A 246 9.78 -0.90 16.42
CA GLU A 246 9.59 -2.35 16.28
C GLU A 246 10.84 -3.03 15.74
N LEU A 247 11.46 -2.46 14.70
CA LEU A 247 12.71 -2.97 14.16
C LEU A 247 13.86 -2.82 15.17
N GLU A 248 13.89 -1.74 15.94
CA GLU A 248 14.87 -1.54 17.02
C GLU A 248 14.69 -2.58 18.13
N GLU A 249 13.45 -2.84 18.56
CA GLU A 249 13.15 -3.87 19.56
C GLU A 249 13.51 -5.27 19.05
N PHE A 250 13.13 -5.60 17.80
CA PHE A 250 13.50 -6.86 17.16
C PHE A 250 15.02 -7.05 17.15
N ARG A 251 15.77 -6.05 16.68
CA ARG A 251 17.25 -6.08 16.66
C ARG A 251 17.86 -6.18 18.06
N SER A 252 17.24 -5.52 19.05
CA SER A 252 17.67 -5.59 20.44
C SER A 252 17.50 -6.99 21.03
N LEU A 253 16.37 -7.65 20.76
CA LEU A 253 16.14 -9.04 21.15
C LEU A 253 17.09 -9.97 20.40
N LEU A 254 17.24 -9.81 19.09
CA LEU A 254 18.12 -10.64 18.28
C LEU A 254 19.58 -10.56 18.75
N GLY A 255 20.07 -9.35 19.09
CA GLY A 255 21.41 -9.16 19.67
C GLY A 255 21.62 -9.83 21.03
N ARG A 256 20.55 -10.28 21.69
CA ARG A 256 20.55 -11.07 22.92
C ARG A 256 20.28 -12.56 22.69
N GLY A 257 20.20 -13.00 21.43
CA GLY A 257 19.80 -14.36 21.07
C GLY A 257 18.34 -14.65 21.38
N LEU A 258 17.45 -13.67 21.19
CA LEU A 258 16.02 -13.78 21.48
C LEU A 258 15.17 -13.33 20.30
N VAL A 259 13.98 -13.90 20.17
CA VAL A 259 12.95 -13.46 19.21
C VAL A 259 11.57 -13.48 19.85
N ARG A 260 10.67 -12.59 19.41
CA ARG A 260 9.29 -12.56 19.89
C ARG A 260 8.33 -13.13 18.84
N PRO A 261 7.63 -14.24 19.12
CA PRO A 261 6.76 -14.93 18.15
C PRO A 261 5.30 -14.47 18.19
N SER A 262 4.99 -13.33 18.81
CA SER A 262 3.60 -12.92 19.07
C SER A 262 2.85 -12.39 17.83
N ARG A 263 3.56 -12.04 16.77
CA ARG A 263 3.01 -11.57 15.49
C ARG A 263 3.79 -12.23 14.36
N LEU A 264 3.22 -13.31 13.84
CA LEU A 264 3.79 -14.09 12.75
C LEU A 264 2.71 -14.28 11.69
N GLU A 265 3.12 -14.19 10.43
CA GLU A 265 2.26 -14.39 9.27
C GLU A 265 2.87 -15.46 8.38
N LEU A 266 2.07 -16.11 7.55
CA LEU A 266 2.54 -17.13 6.64
C LEU A 266 2.94 -16.50 5.32
N PHE A 267 3.96 -17.08 4.71
CA PHE A 267 4.44 -16.71 3.38
C PHE A 267 4.57 -17.97 2.52
N VAL A 268 4.40 -17.80 1.22
CA VAL A 268 4.61 -18.83 0.21
C VAL A 268 5.53 -18.29 -0.89
N ALA A 269 6.42 -19.12 -1.41
CA ALA A 269 7.37 -18.76 -2.47
C ALA A 269 7.71 -19.99 -3.32
N ASN A 270 8.41 -19.78 -4.43
CA ASN A 270 9.12 -20.85 -5.12
C ASN A 270 10.20 -21.44 -4.18
N ALA A 271 10.57 -22.70 -4.39
CA ALA A 271 11.51 -23.43 -3.52
C ALA A 271 12.96 -22.92 -3.59
N ASP A 272 13.26 -22.00 -4.51
CA ASP A 272 14.51 -21.25 -4.58
C ASP A 272 14.46 -19.90 -3.84
N GLY A 273 13.35 -19.58 -3.17
CA GLY A 273 13.12 -18.33 -2.46
C GLY A 273 12.54 -17.20 -3.31
N SER A 274 12.40 -17.39 -4.63
CA SER A 274 11.84 -16.37 -5.52
C SER A 274 10.31 -16.22 -5.38
N ASP A 275 9.82 -15.03 -5.73
CA ASP A 275 8.39 -14.65 -5.70
C ASP A 275 7.70 -14.86 -4.33
N PRO A 276 8.26 -14.35 -3.22
CA PRO A 276 7.62 -14.45 -1.91
C PRO A 276 6.32 -13.65 -1.86
N VAL A 277 5.24 -14.32 -1.48
CA VAL A 277 3.91 -13.73 -1.28
C VAL A 277 3.48 -13.98 0.18
N GLN A 278 3.09 -12.91 0.87
CA GLN A 278 2.47 -13.04 2.18
C GLN A 278 1.07 -13.63 2.03
N LEU A 279 0.84 -14.74 2.69
CA LEU A 279 -0.37 -15.54 2.59
C LEU A 279 -1.43 -15.13 3.61
N THR A 280 -1.02 -14.78 4.84
CA THR A 280 -1.94 -14.40 5.91
C THR A 280 -1.75 -12.96 6.36
N TYR A 281 -2.83 -12.35 6.86
CA TYR A 281 -2.87 -10.99 7.41
C TYR A 281 -3.74 -10.97 8.68
N LEU A 282 -3.39 -11.81 9.65
CA LEU A 282 -4.20 -12.10 10.82
C LEU A 282 -3.85 -11.24 12.03
N ASP A 283 -2.64 -10.66 12.08
CA ASP A 283 -2.06 -9.96 13.26
C ASP A 283 -2.14 -10.81 14.53
N ALA A 284 -1.85 -12.09 14.35
CA ALA A 284 -1.92 -13.15 15.34
C ALA A 284 -0.57 -13.90 15.38
N ALA A 285 -0.39 -14.77 16.36
CA ALA A 285 0.68 -15.75 16.32
C ALA A 285 0.26 -16.86 15.34
N THR A 286 0.76 -16.80 14.10
CA THR A 286 0.44 -17.77 13.04
C THR A 286 1.70 -18.55 12.66
N PHE A 287 1.72 -19.87 12.91
CA PHE A 287 2.95 -20.66 12.76
C PHE A 287 2.66 -22.14 12.44
N ALA A 288 3.75 -22.90 12.29
CA ALA A 288 3.77 -24.31 11.88
C ALA A 288 2.92 -24.59 10.61
N PRO A 289 3.20 -23.89 9.49
CA PRO A 289 2.48 -24.14 8.26
C PRO A 289 2.90 -25.47 7.62
N TYR A 290 1.96 -26.15 6.99
CA TYR A 290 2.23 -27.34 6.20
C TYR A 290 1.28 -27.39 4.98
N PHE A 291 1.75 -27.87 3.83
CA PHE A 291 0.88 -27.98 2.65
C PHE A 291 -0.15 -29.09 2.82
N VAL A 292 -1.42 -28.77 2.53
CA VAL A 292 -2.46 -29.79 2.41
C VAL A 292 -2.21 -30.60 1.12
N PRO A 293 -2.40 -31.94 1.12
CA PRO A 293 -2.21 -32.78 -0.05
C PRO A 293 -2.81 -32.17 -1.33
N GLY A 294 -1.99 -32.11 -2.38
CA GLY A 294 -2.33 -31.43 -3.64
C GLY A 294 -1.89 -29.96 -3.73
N ASN A 295 -1.20 -29.43 -2.71
CA ASN A 295 -0.51 -28.12 -2.70
C ASN A 295 -1.40 -26.90 -2.98
N ARG A 296 -2.72 -27.01 -2.85
CA ARG A 296 -3.66 -25.88 -3.07
C ARG A 296 -3.97 -25.09 -1.81
N LYS A 297 -3.74 -25.69 -0.64
CA LYS A 297 -3.97 -25.07 0.66
C LYS A 297 -2.78 -25.30 1.58
N VAL A 298 -2.72 -24.49 2.61
CA VAL A 298 -1.82 -24.60 3.75
C VAL A 298 -2.67 -24.82 5.00
N ILE A 299 -2.31 -25.78 5.83
CA ILE A 299 -2.80 -25.93 7.21
C ILE A 299 -1.78 -25.32 8.18
N PHE A 300 -2.22 -24.68 9.24
CA PHE A 300 -1.34 -24.00 10.20
C PHE A 300 -2.00 -23.84 11.57
N SER A 301 -1.21 -23.50 12.60
CA SER A 301 -1.70 -23.14 13.93
C SER A 301 -1.82 -21.63 14.07
N SER A 302 -2.92 -21.13 14.62
CA SER A 302 -3.08 -19.72 14.90
C SER A 302 -4.00 -19.45 16.07
N ASN A 303 -3.69 -18.42 16.85
CA ASN A 303 -4.60 -17.84 17.83
C ASN A 303 -5.52 -16.76 17.22
N PHE A 304 -5.78 -16.79 15.91
CA PHE A 304 -6.64 -15.82 15.23
C PHE A 304 -8.06 -15.72 15.85
N GLY A 305 -8.59 -16.81 16.41
CA GLY A 305 -9.86 -16.81 17.16
C GLY A 305 -9.80 -16.10 18.51
N ASP A 306 -8.61 -16.05 19.14
CA ASP A 306 -8.34 -15.39 20.42
C ASP A 306 -6.94 -14.72 20.41
N PRO A 307 -6.75 -13.60 19.67
CA PRO A 307 -5.41 -13.04 19.43
C PRO A 307 -4.69 -12.57 20.70
N LYS A 308 -5.41 -12.39 21.82
CA LYS A 308 -4.87 -11.95 23.11
C LYS A 308 -4.74 -13.06 24.13
N GLY A 309 -5.37 -14.21 23.92
CA GLY A 309 -5.29 -15.33 24.83
C GLY A 309 -4.40 -16.44 24.31
N ARG A 310 -4.69 -17.66 24.77
CA ARG A 310 -3.84 -18.85 24.58
C ARG A 310 -4.57 -19.96 23.83
N GLU A 311 -5.71 -19.64 23.22
CA GLU A 311 -6.42 -20.58 22.36
C GLU A 311 -5.76 -20.60 20.98
N PHE A 312 -5.30 -21.78 20.57
CA PHE A 312 -4.69 -22.01 19.27
C PHE A 312 -5.45 -23.14 18.59
N GLU A 313 -5.91 -22.88 17.38
CA GLU A 313 -6.55 -23.89 16.55
C GLU A 313 -5.80 -24.12 15.27
N LEU A 314 -6.14 -25.22 14.60
CA LEU A 314 -5.71 -25.47 13.24
C LEU A 314 -6.63 -24.72 12.28
N TRP A 315 -6.03 -24.06 11.30
CA TRP A 315 -6.71 -23.32 10.24
C TRP A 315 -6.17 -23.79 8.88
N THR A 316 -7.00 -23.73 7.84
CA THR A 316 -6.55 -23.86 6.45
C THR A 316 -6.78 -22.57 5.68
N ILE A 317 -5.92 -22.28 4.72
CA ILE A 317 -6.06 -21.18 3.77
C ILE A 317 -5.60 -21.65 2.39
N ASP A 318 -6.27 -21.22 1.33
CA ASP A 318 -5.80 -21.46 -0.04
C ASP A 318 -4.51 -20.68 -0.28
N VAL A 319 -3.60 -21.21 -1.10
CA VAL A 319 -2.28 -20.61 -1.39
C VAL A 319 -2.33 -19.23 -2.06
N ASP A 320 -3.52 -18.77 -2.44
CA ASP A 320 -3.80 -17.43 -2.96
C ASP A 320 -4.35 -16.46 -1.89
N GLY A 321 -4.36 -16.88 -0.63
CA GLY A 321 -4.81 -16.09 0.52
C GLY A 321 -6.33 -16.12 0.75
N THR A 322 -7.07 -17.00 0.09
CA THR A 322 -8.54 -17.10 0.24
C THR A 322 -8.99 -18.36 1.00
N ASN A 323 -10.30 -18.52 1.25
CA ASN A 323 -10.91 -19.68 1.90
C ASN A 323 -10.33 -20.03 3.28
N LEU A 324 -10.01 -19.01 4.08
CA LEU A 324 -9.58 -19.18 5.47
C LEU A 324 -10.66 -19.94 6.28
N THR A 325 -10.34 -21.14 6.74
CA THR A 325 -11.29 -22.07 7.38
C THR A 325 -10.71 -22.64 8.67
N ARG A 326 -11.45 -22.56 9.78
CA ARG A 326 -11.08 -23.21 11.04
C ARG A 326 -11.29 -24.73 10.92
N VAL A 327 -10.29 -25.51 11.32
CA VAL A 327 -10.29 -26.98 11.26
C VAL A 327 -10.60 -27.57 12.63
N THR A 328 -9.98 -27.06 13.70
CA THR A 328 -10.22 -27.56 15.06
C THR A 328 -11.00 -26.56 15.91
N HIS A 329 -11.83 -27.06 16.81
CA HIS A 329 -12.76 -26.30 17.63
C HIS A 329 -12.64 -26.60 19.13
N SER A 330 -11.81 -27.57 19.49
CA SER A 330 -11.52 -27.86 20.90
C SER A 330 -10.81 -26.69 21.58
N PRO A 331 -11.17 -26.36 22.84
CA PRO A 331 -10.48 -25.30 23.58
C PRO A 331 -9.04 -25.73 23.92
N GLY A 332 -8.15 -24.75 24.02
CA GLY A 332 -6.76 -24.97 24.39
C GLY A 332 -5.80 -24.77 23.21
N PHE A 333 -4.84 -25.68 23.05
CA PHE A 333 -3.79 -25.59 22.05
C PHE A 333 -3.89 -26.75 21.09
N ASP A 334 -3.97 -26.45 19.80
CA ASP A 334 -3.71 -27.37 18.69
C ASP A 334 -2.64 -26.78 17.78
N GLY A 335 -1.58 -27.54 17.50
CA GLY A 335 -0.46 -27.05 16.69
C GLY A 335 0.39 -28.14 16.07
N PHE A 336 1.39 -27.70 15.30
CA PHE A 336 2.33 -28.56 14.58
C PHE A 336 1.67 -29.61 13.68
N PRO A 337 0.73 -29.22 12.79
CA PRO A 337 0.07 -30.14 11.89
C PRO A 337 1.02 -30.67 10.80
N MET A 338 0.93 -31.97 10.47
CA MET A 338 1.57 -32.55 9.29
C MET A 338 0.72 -33.70 8.71
N PHE A 339 0.66 -33.79 7.38
CA PHE A 339 -0.02 -34.91 6.71
C PHE A 339 0.89 -36.13 6.57
N SER A 340 0.30 -37.31 6.63
CA SER A 340 0.96 -38.55 6.21
C SER A 340 1.30 -38.49 4.71
N PRO A 341 2.31 -39.24 4.23
CA PRO A 341 2.72 -39.23 2.82
C PRO A 341 1.61 -39.60 1.83
N ASP A 342 0.63 -40.41 2.26
CA ASP A 342 -0.55 -40.77 1.47
C ASP A 342 -1.68 -39.73 1.53
N GLY A 343 -1.53 -38.68 2.35
CA GLY A 343 -2.50 -37.60 2.55
C GLY A 343 -3.75 -37.98 3.32
N THR A 344 -3.83 -39.20 3.86
CA THR A 344 -5.05 -39.72 4.51
C THR A 344 -5.12 -39.42 6.01
N ARG A 345 -4.00 -39.07 6.65
CA ARG A 345 -3.93 -38.83 8.08
C ARG A 345 -3.25 -37.51 8.39
N LEU A 346 -3.73 -36.86 9.44
CA LEU A 346 -3.16 -35.64 10.01
C LEU A 346 -2.61 -35.98 11.40
N VAL A 347 -1.32 -35.70 11.62
CA VAL A 347 -0.74 -35.67 12.97
C VAL A 347 -0.69 -34.24 13.47
N PHE A 348 -0.98 -34.01 14.74
CA PHE A 348 -0.86 -32.71 15.39
C PHE A 348 -0.66 -32.85 16.90
N ALA A 349 -0.15 -31.81 17.54
CA ALA A 349 0.00 -31.75 19.00
C ALA A 349 -1.18 -30.99 19.63
N SER A 350 -1.67 -31.47 20.76
CA SER A 350 -2.80 -30.86 21.47
C SER A 350 -2.76 -31.08 22.97
N ASN A 351 -3.37 -30.14 23.72
CA ASN A 351 -3.63 -30.30 25.16
C ASN A 351 -5.08 -30.71 25.47
N ARG A 352 -5.87 -31.08 24.46
CA ARG A 352 -7.29 -31.50 24.60
C ARG A 352 -7.55 -32.64 25.59
N ALA A 353 -6.56 -33.50 25.82
CA ALA A 353 -6.63 -34.63 26.75
C ALA A 353 -6.18 -34.30 28.17
N THR A 354 -5.70 -33.07 28.39
CA THR A 354 -4.97 -32.74 29.60
C THR A 354 -5.95 -32.44 30.73
N PRO A 355 -5.88 -33.17 31.87
CA PRO A 355 -6.76 -32.91 33.00
C PRO A 355 -6.60 -31.49 33.56
N PRO A 356 -7.67 -30.89 34.12
CA PRO A 356 -7.58 -29.59 34.77
C PRO A 356 -6.43 -29.53 35.79
N GLY A 357 -5.63 -28.45 35.73
CA GLY A 357 -4.46 -28.27 36.59
C GLY A 357 -3.15 -28.88 36.07
N ARG A 358 -3.18 -29.58 34.94
CA ARG A 358 -1.98 -29.99 34.19
C ARG A 358 -1.83 -29.16 32.91
N SER A 359 -0.65 -29.21 32.30
CA SER A 359 -0.32 -28.47 31.08
C SER A 359 0.31 -29.36 30.00
N ASP A 360 0.12 -30.68 30.05
CA ASP A 360 0.76 -31.60 29.11
C ASP A 360 0.32 -31.31 27.66
N THR A 361 1.25 -31.44 26.72
CA THR A 361 0.99 -31.39 25.27
C THR A 361 1.24 -32.77 24.68
N ASN A 362 0.23 -33.35 24.03
CA ASN A 362 0.27 -34.73 23.53
C ASN A 362 0.09 -34.79 22.02
N VAL A 363 0.59 -35.86 21.39
CA VAL A 363 0.48 -36.09 19.95
C VAL A 363 -0.80 -36.86 19.64
N PHE A 364 -1.52 -36.42 18.62
CA PHE A 364 -2.74 -37.02 18.10
C PHE A 364 -2.60 -37.31 16.62
N VAL A 365 -3.27 -38.37 16.17
CA VAL A 365 -3.46 -38.68 14.75
C VAL A 365 -4.94 -38.82 14.48
N ALA A 366 -5.41 -38.22 13.39
CA ALA A 366 -6.77 -38.36 12.89
C ALA A 366 -6.75 -38.73 11.40
N HIS A 367 -7.80 -39.40 10.94
CA HIS A 367 -8.08 -39.55 9.52
C HIS A 367 -8.60 -38.21 8.95
N TRP A 368 -8.01 -37.77 7.84
CA TRP A 368 -8.36 -36.52 7.18
C TRP A 368 -9.45 -36.72 6.13
N ASN A 369 -10.61 -36.10 6.35
CA ASN A 369 -11.74 -36.17 5.43
C ASN A 369 -11.94 -34.87 4.65
N ALA A 370 -11.22 -34.76 3.52
CA ALA A 370 -11.28 -33.61 2.63
C ALA A 370 -12.68 -33.33 2.06
N GLY A 371 -13.55 -34.36 1.97
CA GLY A 371 -14.90 -34.25 1.42
C GLY A 371 -15.86 -33.47 2.31
N VAL A 372 -15.68 -33.51 3.63
CA VAL A 372 -16.53 -32.77 4.59
C VAL A 372 -16.14 -31.29 4.64
N GLN A 373 -14.84 -31.00 4.55
CA GLN A 373 -14.28 -29.62 4.46
C GLN A 373 -14.71 -28.88 3.18
N THR A 374 -15.06 -29.62 2.11
CA THR A 374 -15.49 -29.07 0.81
C THR A 374 -17.01 -29.07 0.60
N SER A 375 -17.79 -29.68 1.52
CA SER A 375 -19.23 -29.91 1.35
C SER A 375 -20.14 -28.76 1.77
N SER A 376 -19.61 -27.63 2.23
CA SER A 376 -20.41 -26.41 2.12
C SER A 376 -20.39 -26.01 0.65
N THR A 377 -21.54 -26.13 -0.02
CA THR A 377 -21.82 -25.36 -1.25
C THR A 377 -21.88 -23.88 -0.86
N SER A 378 -20.73 -23.34 -0.49
CA SER A 378 -20.54 -21.98 -0.05
C SER A 378 -20.44 -21.12 -1.29
N SER A 379 -21.40 -20.22 -1.47
CA SER A 379 -21.21 -19.07 -2.36
C SER A 379 -19.85 -18.44 -2.06
N MET A 380 -19.02 -18.18 -3.08
CA MET A 380 -17.70 -17.52 -2.94
C MET A 380 -17.76 -16.41 -1.87
N GLY A 381 -16.86 -16.41 -0.90
CA GLY A 381 -16.86 -15.41 0.18
C GLY A 381 -16.48 -14.00 -0.30
N PRO A 382 -16.53 -13.00 0.60
CA PRO A 382 -16.20 -11.61 0.26
C PRO A 382 -14.78 -11.43 -0.31
N ALA A 383 -13.78 -12.10 0.28
CA ALA A 383 -12.39 -11.96 -0.16
C ALA A 383 -12.18 -12.57 -1.56
N GLU A 384 -12.79 -13.71 -1.85
CA GLU A 384 -12.73 -14.38 -3.15
C GLU A 384 -13.35 -13.50 -4.24
N ARG A 385 -14.53 -12.93 -3.97
CA ARG A 385 -15.19 -12.01 -4.90
C ARG A 385 -14.34 -10.77 -5.16
N ILE A 386 -13.76 -10.17 -4.12
CA ILE A 386 -12.88 -9.00 -4.27
C ILE A 386 -11.65 -9.35 -5.10
N ARG A 387 -10.97 -10.45 -4.80
CA ARG A 387 -9.80 -10.91 -5.56
C ARG A 387 -10.14 -11.10 -7.04
N ASP A 388 -11.24 -11.80 -7.34
CA ASP A 388 -11.65 -12.08 -8.72
C ASP A 388 -12.08 -10.81 -9.46
N ASP A 389 -12.78 -9.91 -8.77
CA ASP A 389 -13.18 -8.60 -9.32
C ASP A 389 -11.93 -7.74 -9.62
N VAL A 390 -10.93 -7.71 -8.72
CA VAL A 390 -9.66 -6.99 -8.95
C VAL A 390 -8.87 -7.62 -10.10
N ALA A 391 -8.71 -8.95 -10.11
CA ALA A 391 -8.00 -9.66 -11.17
C ALA A 391 -8.61 -9.38 -12.55
N TRP A 392 -9.93 -9.30 -12.64
CA TRP A 392 -10.62 -8.96 -13.89
C TRP A 392 -10.44 -7.50 -14.29
N LEU A 393 -10.57 -6.57 -13.34
CA LEU A 393 -10.44 -5.13 -13.59
C LEU A 393 -9.01 -4.76 -14.00
N ALA A 394 -8.01 -5.33 -13.32
CA ALA A 394 -6.59 -5.09 -13.52
C ALA A 394 -5.92 -6.10 -14.45
N ASP A 395 -6.70 -6.81 -15.28
CA ASP A 395 -6.19 -7.62 -16.37
C ASP A 395 -5.58 -6.73 -17.48
N PRO A 396 -4.39 -7.04 -18.04
CA PRO A 396 -3.79 -6.28 -19.14
C PRO A 396 -4.70 -6.05 -20.35
N LEU A 397 -5.67 -6.93 -20.61
CA LEU A 397 -6.70 -6.78 -21.64
C LEU A 397 -7.68 -5.62 -21.38
N ARG A 398 -7.65 -5.03 -20.18
CA ARG A 398 -8.35 -3.79 -19.83
C ARG A 398 -7.50 -2.54 -20.13
N GLU A 399 -6.33 -2.68 -20.76
CA GLU A 399 -5.55 -1.55 -21.29
C GLU A 399 -5.28 -0.45 -20.23
N GLY A 400 -5.16 -0.85 -18.95
CA GLY A 400 -5.00 0.04 -17.80
C GLY A 400 -6.17 1.02 -17.55
N ARG A 401 -7.34 0.77 -18.15
CA ARG A 401 -8.58 1.53 -17.94
C ARG A 401 -8.43 3.04 -18.15
N GLY A 402 -7.53 3.45 -19.06
CA GLY A 402 -7.30 4.85 -19.39
C GLY A 402 -8.48 5.50 -20.09
N VAL A 403 -8.69 6.80 -19.88
CA VAL A 403 -9.73 7.56 -20.59
C VAL A 403 -9.53 7.49 -22.11
N GLY A 404 -10.57 7.06 -22.82
CA GLY A 404 -10.55 6.87 -24.27
C GLY A 404 -10.08 5.47 -24.74
N THR A 405 -9.72 4.56 -23.82
CA THR A 405 -9.40 3.17 -24.14
C THR A 405 -10.66 2.30 -24.27
N LYS A 406 -10.56 1.13 -24.94
CA LYS A 406 -11.65 0.15 -24.94
C LYS A 406 -11.76 -0.54 -23.59
N GLY A 407 -10.64 -0.64 -22.88
CA GLY A 407 -10.55 -1.13 -21.52
C GLY A 407 -11.50 -0.43 -20.53
N LEU A 408 -11.51 0.90 -20.54
CA LEU A 408 -12.40 1.70 -19.68
C LEU A 408 -13.89 1.45 -20.01
N GLU A 409 -14.26 1.43 -21.30
CA GLU A 409 -15.64 1.15 -21.72
C GLU A 409 -16.09 -0.25 -21.26
N LYS A 410 -15.23 -1.28 -21.47
CA LYS A 410 -15.50 -2.65 -21.03
C LYS A 410 -15.64 -2.76 -19.51
N ALA A 411 -14.83 -2.02 -18.75
CA ALA A 411 -14.92 -1.98 -17.29
C ALA A 411 -16.25 -1.37 -16.84
N GLY A 412 -16.68 -0.26 -17.46
CA GLY A 412 -17.99 0.34 -17.21
C GLY A 412 -19.15 -0.61 -17.51
N GLU A 413 -19.15 -1.25 -18.69
CA GLU A 413 -20.18 -2.25 -19.04
C GLU A 413 -20.21 -3.45 -18.09
N TRP A 414 -19.05 -3.88 -17.60
CA TRP A 414 -18.97 -4.96 -16.63
C TRP A 414 -19.51 -4.53 -15.27
N LEU A 415 -19.23 -3.31 -14.82
CA LEU A 415 -19.80 -2.74 -13.60
C LEU A 415 -21.32 -2.62 -13.68
N GLU A 416 -21.87 -2.20 -14.82
CA GLU A 416 -23.32 -2.19 -15.05
C GLU A 416 -23.92 -3.60 -14.82
N ARG A 417 -23.30 -4.64 -15.38
CA ARG A 417 -23.73 -6.04 -15.17
C ARG A 417 -23.57 -6.51 -13.74
N GLN A 418 -22.51 -6.10 -13.03
CA GLN A 418 -22.33 -6.45 -11.62
C GLN A 418 -23.39 -5.77 -10.76
N PHE A 419 -23.67 -4.48 -10.99
CA PHE A 419 -24.72 -3.74 -10.29
C PHE A 419 -26.09 -4.41 -10.50
N GLU A 420 -26.41 -4.80 -11.73
CA GLU A 420 -27.64 -5.56 -12.04
C GLU A 420 -27.69 -6.91 -11.31
N ARG A 421 -26.59 -7.67 -11.32
CA ARG A 421 -26.51 -8.98 -10.65
C ARG A 421 -26.66 -8.89 -9.14
N ILE A 422 -26.14 -7.83 -8.53
CA ILE A 422 -26.30 -7.53 -7.10
C ILE A 422 -27.75 -7.12 -6.79
N GLY A 423 -28.50 -6.64 -7.79
CA GLY A 423 -29.89 -6.22 -7.64
C GLY A 423 -30.07 -4.71 -7.46
N LEU A 424 -29.04 -3.92 -7.75
CA LEU A 424 -29.11 -2.45 -7.69
C LEU A 424 -30.04 -1.92 -8.79
N LYS A 425 -30.77 -0.84 -8.47
CA LYS A 425 -31.57 -0.11 -9.46
C LYS A 425 -30.73 0.95 -10.17
N PRO A 426 -30.90 1.16 -11.48
CA PRO A 426 -30.18 2.21 -12.18
C PRO A 426 -30.54 3.60 -11.63
N ALA A 427 -29.53 4.45 -11.42
CA ALA A 427 -29.69 5.82 -10.91
C ALA A 427 -28.86 6.85 -11.71
N GLY A 428 -28.43 6.48 -12.92
CA GLY A 428 -27.82 7.40 -13.89
C GLY A 428 -28.85 8.22 -14.66
N GLN A 429 -28.37 9.06 -15.58
CA GLN A 429 -29.23 9.82 -16.49
C GLN A 429 -29.88 8.92 -17.53
N ARG A 430 -29.20 7.84 -17.93
CA ARG A 430 -29.71 6.81 -18.84
C ARG A 430 -29.29 5.44 -18.33
N GLY A 431 -30.22 4.69 -17.73
CA GLY A 431 -29.88 3.46 -17.03
C GLY A 431 -28.87 3.76 -15.92
N PHE A 432 -27.77 3.00 -15.86
CA PHE A 432 -26.71 3.23 -14.88
C PHE A 432 -25.77 4.36 -15.27
N ARG A 433 -25.75 4.81 -16.54
CA ARG A 433 -24.71 5.72 -17.02
C ARG A 433 -25.01 7.19 -16.72
N HIS A 434 -23.99 7.89 -16.24
CA HIS A 434 -23.95 9.34 -16.11
C HIS A 434 -22.76 9.87 -16.94
N THR A 435 -23.02 10.38 -18.14
CA THR A 435 -21.98 10.61 -19.16
C THR A 435 -21.50 12.06 -19.25
N PHE A 436 -20.20 12.24 -19.54
CA PHE A 436 -19.55 13.54 -19.72
C PHE A 436 -18.41 13.47 -20.75
N GLU A 437 -17.85 14.63 -21.11
CA GLU A 437 -16.71 14.72 -22.04
C GLU A 437 -15.42 15.09 -21.32
N VAL A 438 -14.33 14.42 -21.68
CA VAL A 438 -12.98 14.67 -21.17
C VAL A 438 -12.08 15.06 -22.33
N VAL A 439 -11.24 16.08 -22.15
CA VAL A 439 -10.20 16.42 -23.12
C VAL A 439 -9.06 15.41 -22.96
N THR A 440 -8.89 14.53 -23.93
CA THR A 440 -7.85 13.48 -23.90
C THR A 440 -6.58 13.89 -24.61
N ARG A 441 -6.67 14.85 -25.54
CA ARG A 441 -5.52 15.34 -26.28
C ARG A 441 -5.69 16.79 -26.68
N LEU A 442 -4.58 17.51 -26.77
CA LEU A 442 -4.50 18.78 -27.44
C LEU A 442 -3.63 18.64 -28.70
N ARG A 443 -4.03 19.28 -29.80
CA ARG A 443 -3.23 19.39 -31.02
C ARG A 443 -3.07 20.84 -31.42
N SER A 444 -1.92 21.14 -32.04
CA SER A 444 -1.69 22.45 -32.64
C SER A 444 -2.57 22.59 -33.88
N GLY A 445 -3.37 23.64 -33.93
CA GLY A 445 -4.21 23.98 -35.06
C GLY A 445 -3.40 24.55 -36.23
N PRO A 446 -3.96 24.56 -37.45
CA PRO A 446 -3.24 24.95 -38.67
C PRO A 446 -2.84 26.44 -38.69
N ARG A 447 -3.41 27.27 -37.81
CA ARG A 447 -3.07 28.70 -37.70
C ARG A 447 -1.93 28.98 -36.73
N THR A 448 -1.49 27.97 -35.95
CA THR A 448 -0.37 28.15 -35.04
C THR A 448 0.87 28.55 -35.82
N SER A 449 1.43 29.71 -35.49
CA SER A 449 2.56 30.29 -36.22
C SER A 449 3.36 31.21 -35.32
N MET A 450 4.66 31.25 -35.54
CA MET A 450 5.57 32.20 -34.90
C MET A 450 6.44 32.85 -35.96
N ARG A 451 6.59 34.17 -35.88
CA ARG A 451 7.54 34.93 -36.67
C ARG A 451 8.39 35.79 -35.75
N LEU A 452 9.69 35.75 -35.93
CA LEU A 452 10.66 36.54 -35.19
C LEU A 452 11.45 37.40 -36.19
N ASP A 453 11.50 38.71 -35.94
CA ASP A 453 12.10 39.72 -36.84
C ASP A 453 11.58 39.60 -38.30
N GLY A 454 10.29 39.28 -38.46
CA GLY A 454 9.65 39.06 -39.76
C GLY A 454 9.92 37.69 -40.41
N LYS A 455 10.91 36.92 -39.92
CA LYS A 455 11.23 35.57 -40.37
C LYS A 455 10.30 34.55 -39.72
N LYS A 456 9.85 33.55 -40.48
CA LYS A 456 9.07 32.42 -39.95
C LYS A 456 9.94 31.53 -39.07
N SER A 457 9.38 31.07 -37.96
CA SER A 457 9.96 30.09 -37.04
C SER A 457 9.18 28.79 -37.12
N ASP A 458 9.89 27.67 -37.18
CA ASP A 458 9.29 26.34 -37.36
C ASP A 458 9.63 25.38 -36.20
N GLU A 459 10.66 25.68 -35.39
CA GLU A 459 11.09 24.85 -34.25
C GLU A 459 10.56 25.36 -32.91
N PHE A 460 9.23 25.41 -32.77
CA PHE A 460 8.56 25.78 -31.52
C PHE A 460 7.31 24.92 -31.26
N SER A 461 6.89 24.89 -29.99
CA SER A 461 5.67 24.22 -29.53
C SER A 461 4.86 25.16 -28.66
N ALA A 462 3.55 25.23 -28.89
CA ALA A 462 2.63 25.86 -27.95
C ALA A 462 2.51 24.98 -26.70
N LEU A 463 2.25 25.59 -25.53
CA LEU A 463 1.95 24.83 -24.32
C LEU A 463 0.46 24.58 -24.17
N GLY A 464 0.08 23.47 -23.54
CA GLY A 464 -1.33 23.04 -23.44
C GLY A 464 -2.24 24.03 -22.70
N PHE A 465 -1.62 24.90 -21.90
CA PHE A 465 -2.26 25.98 -21.15
C PHE A 465 -2.05 27.36 -21.75
N SER A 466 -1.48 27.45 -22.95
CA SER A 466 -1.31 28.71 -23.67
C SER A 466 -2.67 29.31 -24.02
N LYS A 467 -2.79 30.63 -23.93
CA LYS A 467 -3.98 31.33 -24.43
C LYS A 467 -4.08 31.18 -25.94
N VAL A 468 -5.23 30.71 -26.42
CA VAL A 468 -5.54 30.69 -27.84
C VAL A 468 -5.71 32.13 -28.36
N GLY A 469 -5.00 32.47 -29.43
CA GLY A 469 -5.07 33.79 -30.06
C GLY A 469 -3.71 34.33 -30.49
N ARG A 470 -3.71 35.61 -30.88
CA ARG A 470 -2.52 36.32 -31.38
C ARG A 470 -1.89 37.20 -30.32
N ALA A 471 -0.57 37.21 -30.28
CA ALA A 471 0.23 38.19 -29.54
C ALA A 471 1.33 38.74 -30.46
N ARG A 472 1.53 40.07 -30.42
CA ARG A 472 2.58 40.75 -31.19
C ARG A 472 3.22 41.81 -30.31
N GLY A 473 4.54 41.88 -30.33
CA GLY A 473 5.30 42.87 -29.56
C GLY A 473 6.80 42.78 -29.79
N GLU A 474 7.54 43.68 -29.15
CA GLU A 474 9.00 43.62 -29.11
C GLU A 474 9.48 42.54 -28.14
N LEU A 475 10.59 41.87 -28.46
CA LEU A 475 11.21 40.88 -27.60
C LEU A 475 12.00 41.56 -26.48
N VAL A 476 11.85 41.06 -25.25
CA VAL A 476 12.64 41.47 -24.09
C VAL A 476 13.17 40.24 -23.36
N LEU A 477 14.49 40.20 -23.12
CA LEU A 477 15.13 39.14 -22.35
C LEU A 477 14.90 39.39 -20.85
N ALA A 478 14.25 38.45 -20.16
CA ALA A 478 14.04 38.50 -18.72
C ALA A 478 14.69 37.31 -18.02
N GLY A 479 15.97 37.05 -18.30
CA GLY A 479 16.76 36.03 -17.60
C GLY A 479 16.11 34.64 -17.57
N TYR A 480 15.88 34.10 -16.37
CA TYR A 480 15.11 32.88 -16.14
C TYR A 480 13.64 33.17 -15.80
N GLY A 481 13.20 34.42 -15.84
CA GLY A 481 11.83 34.82 -15.51
C GLY A 481 11.50 34.66 -14.02
N VAL A 482 12.51 34.65 -13.15
CA VAL A 482 12.33 34.54 -11.70
C VAL A 482 12.14 35.92 -11.09
N SER A 483 11.14 36.06 -10.23
CA SER A 483 10.88 37.26 -9.43
C SER A 483 10.45 36.79 -8.05
N ASP A 484 11.38 36.73 -7.11
CA ASP A 484 11.19 36.22 -5.75
C ASP A 484 12.03 37.03 -4.75
N GLU A 485 11.34 37.80 -3.89
CA GLU A 485 11.95 38.66 -2.87
C GLU A 485 12.73 37.85 -1.82
N ALA A 486 12.25 36.66 -1.44
CA ALA A 486 12.89 35.83 -0.42
C ALA A 486 14.21 35.21 -0.90
N LEU A 487 14.35 35.00 -2.20
CA LEU A 487 15.60 34.59 -2.83
C LEU A 487 16.50 35.79 -3.21
N GLY A 488 15.98 37.02 -3.12
CA GLY A 488 16.67 38.23 -3.56
C GLY A 488 16.91 38.28 -5.08
N VAL A 489 16.06 37.62 -5.87
CA VAL A 489 16.21 37.51 -7.34
C VAL A 489 15.02 38.16 -8.03
N ASP A 490 15.25 39.17 -8.88
CA ASP A 490 14.23 39.74 -9.78
C ASP A 490 14.79 39.95 -11.18
N ASP A 491 14.57 38.98 -12.08
CA ASP A 491 14.97 39.03 -13.49
C ASP A 491 14.22 40.12 -14.28
N TYR A 492 13.14 40.69 -13.72
CA TYR A 492 12.37 41.77 -14.34
C TYR A 492 12.81 43.17 -13.85
N ALA A 493 13.73 43.25 -12.89
CA ALA A 493 14.19 44.52 -12.33
C ALA A 493 14.76 45.43 -13.44
N GLY A 494 14.17 46.62 -13.59
CA GLY A 494 14.58 47.60 -14.60
C GLY A 494 14.11 47.31 -16.04
N LEU A 495 13.33 46.26 -16.28
CA LEU A 495 12.79 45.93 -17.60
C LEU A 495 11.37 46.48 -17.81
N ASP A 496 11.13 47.14 -18.94
CA ASP A 496 9.78 47.45 -19.41
C ASP A 496 9.27 46.31 -20.30
N VAL A 497 8.33 45.52 -19.80
CA VAL A 497 7.76 44.35 -20.51
C VAL A 497 6.28 44.53 -20.86
N LYS A 498 5.69 45.70 -20.57
CA LYS A 498 4.26 45.94 -20.80
C LYS A 498 3.94 45.97 -22.30
N GLY A 499 3.02 45.13 -22.75
CA GLY A 499 2.68 44.99 -24.17
C GLY A 499 3.75 44.26 -25.00
N ARG A 500 4.79 43.72 -24.37
CA ARG A 500 5.94 43.10 -25.04
C ARG A 500 5.90 41.57 -24.97
N VAL A 501 6.75 40.93 -25.75
CA VAL A 501 6.95 39.48 -25.77
C VAL A 501 8.19 39.16 -24.95
N VAL A 502 8.01 38.49 -23.82
CA VAL A 502 9.11 38.17 -22.91
C VAL A 502 9.78 36.87 -23.35
N VAL A 503 11.11 36.84 -23.30
CA VAL A 503 11.92 35.65 -23.53
C VAL A 503 12.60 35.26 -22.23
N VAL A 504 12.42 34.00 -21.82
CA VAL A 504 13.04 33.45 -20.60
C VAL A 504 13.75 32.14 -20.88
N ARG A 505 14.75 31.86 -20.06
CA ARG A 505 15.43 30.57 -20.03
C ARG A 505 14.58 29.50 -19.36
N ARG A 506 14.54 28.32 -19.97
CA ARG A 506 13.98 27.10 -19.38
C ARG A 506 14.84 26.70 -18.19
N PHE A 507 14.20 26.17 -17.14
CA PHE A 507 14.82 25.82 -15.85
C PHE A 507 15.22 27.04 -15.00
N VAL A 508 16.26 26.91 -14.19
CA VAL A 508 16.76 27.92 -13.23
C VAL A 508 18.30 28.01 -13.33
N PRO A 509 18.94 29.07 -12.81
CA PRO A 509 20.40 29.11 -12.69
C PRO A 509 20.96 27.90 -11.93
N GLU A 510 22.16 27.45 -12.31
CA GLU A 510 22.89 26.45 -11.53
C GLU A 510 23.44 27.07 -10.23
N GLY A 511 23.37 26.32 -9.13
CA GLY A 511 23.89 26.73 -7.82
C GLY A 511 22.92 27.56 -6.99
N ALA A 512 23.44 28.19 -5.93
CA ALA A 512 22.65 29.00 -5.01
C ALA A 512 22.07 30.25 -5.73
N PRO A 513 20.83 30.68 -5.39
CA PRO A 513 19.98 30.15 -4.32
C PRO A 513 19.09 28.95 -4.74
N PHE A 514 19.26 28.39 -5.93
CA PHE A 514 18.43 27.31 -6.52
C PHE A 514 19.04 25.91 -6.37
N ASP A 515 19.77 25.66 -5.29
CA ASP A 515 20.47 24.41 -5.02
C ASP A 515 19.54 23.22 -4.71
N SER A 516 18.39 23.46 -4.06
CA SER A 516 17.43 22.41 -3.69
C SER A 516 16.48 22.00 -4.82
N THR A 517 16.08 20.72 -4.82
CA THR A 517 15.12 20.15 -5.78
C THR A 517 13.80 20.91 -5.80
N ASP A 518 13.28 21.31 -4.63
CA ASP A 518 12.02 22.05 -4.52
C ASP A 518 12.09 23.42 -5.19
N LYS A 519 13.18 24.16 -4.99
CA LYS A 519 13.37 25.48 -5.62
C LYS A 519 13.55 25.35 -7.12
N LYS A 520 14.30 24.35 -7.59
CA LYS A 520 14.45 24.06 -9.03
C LYS A 520 13.11 23.72 -9.66
N ARG A 521 12.31 22.88 -9.00
CA ARG A 521 10.96 22.50 -9.49
C ARG A 521 10.03 23.70 -9.53
N LYS A 522 9.97 24.49 -8.45
CA LYS A 522 9.13 25.69 -8.35
C LYS A 522 9.49 26.73 -9.41
N HIS A 523 10.72 27.22 -9.41
CA HIS A 523 11.12 28.34 -10.28
C HIS A 523 11.44 27.89 -11.72
N GLY A 524 11.54 26.59 -11.96
CA GLY A 524 11.59 25.99 -13.29
C GLY A 524 10.21 25.83 -13.93
N ASP A 525 9.12 25.92 -13.15
CA ASP A 525 7.75 25.77 -13.63
C ASP A 525 7.40 26.85 -14.66
N ILE A 526 6.99 26.42 -15.85
CA ILE A 526 6.72 27.32 -16.97
C ILE A 526 5.41 28.10 -16.76
N ARG A 527 4.42 27.55 -16.05
CA ARG A 527 3.20 28.30 -15.70
C ARG A 527 3.52 29.43 -14.74
N LEU A 528 4.38 29.21 -13.75
CA LEU A 528 4.79 30.27 -12.84
C LEU A 528 5.50 31.40 -13.62
N LYS A 529 6.42 31.06 -14.53
CA LYS A 529 7.07 32.06 -15.40
C LYS A 529 6.05 32.82 -16.27
N ALA A 530 5.07 32.12 -16.84
CA ALA A 530 4.01 32.72 -17.65
C ALA A 530 3.13 33.66 -16.82
N TRP A 531 2.79 33.27 -15.59
CA TRP A 531 2.09 34.12 -14.65
C TRP A 531 2.89 35.38 -14.32
N THR A 532 4.17 35.26 -13.94
CA THR A 532 5.03 36.41 -13.64
C THR A 532 5.12 37.38 -14.83
N ALA A 533 5.32 36.87 -16.05
CA ALA A 533 5.37 37.69 -17.26
C ALA A 533 4.04 38.44 -17.50
N LYS A 534 2.91 37.73 -17.36
CA LYS A 534 1.56 38.29 -17.50
C LYS A 534 1.31 39.40 -16.48
N GLU A 535 1.66 39.19 -15.22
CA GLU A 535 1.49 40.18 -14.14
C GLU A 535 2.30 41.46 -14.39
N ARG A 536 3.46 41.35 -15.06
CA ARG A 536 4.25 42.51 -15.49
C ARG A 536 3.73 43.16 -16.79
N GLY A 537 2.66 42.63 -17.37
CA GLY A 537 1.96 43.19 -18.53
C GLY A 537 2.43 42.65 -19.88
N ALA A 538 3.19 41.56 -19.91
CA ALA A 538 3.59 40.92 -21.16
C ALA A 538 2.38 40.36 -21.93
N VAL A 539 2.47 40.30 -23.26
CA VAL A 539 1.42 39.74 -24.13
C VAL A 539 1.74 38.33 -24.64
N ALA A 540 3.02 37.93 -24.59
CA ALA A 540 3.46 36.57 -24.81
C ALA A 540 4.72 36.22 -24.00
N LEU A 541 4.93 34.93 -23.76
CA LEU A 541 6.14 34.33 -23.20
C LEU A 541 6.73 33.32 -24.20
N ILE A 542 8.00 33.48 -24.53
CA ILE A 542 8.83 32.49 -25.24
C ILE A 542 9.80 31.88 -24.23
N VAL A 543 9.79 30.55 -24.12
CA VAL A 543 10.74 29.79 -23.29
C VAL A 543 11.77 29.13 -24.18
N VAL A 544 13.06 29.29 -23.86
CA VAL A 544 14.18 28.70 -24.61
C VAL A 544 15.19 28.06 -23.66
N ASP A 545 15.82 26.95 -24.04
CA ASP A 545 16.86 26.32 -23.21
C ASP A 545 18.14 27.17 -23.13
N ASN A 546 18.84 27.10 -22.00
CA ASN A 546 20.13 27.77 -21.76
C ASN A 546 21.30 26.76 -21.86
N PRO A 547 22.50 27.14 -22.33
CA PRO A 547 22.89 28.43 -22.92
C PRO A 547 22.45 28.57 -24.37
N VAL A 548 22.13 29.82 -24.76
CA VAL A 548 21.96 30.24 -26.15
C VAL A 548 23.29 30.86 -26.60
N SER A 549 24.05 30.16 -27.45
CA SER A 549 25.38 30.62 -27.91
C SER A 549 25.36 31.06 -29.37
N THR A 550 26.10 32.12 -29.66
CA THR A 550 26.38 32.62 -31.02
C THR A 550 27.77 32.21 -31.53
N SER A 551 28.57 31.55 -30.68
CA SER A 551 29.87 30.99 -31.07
C SER A 551 29.69 29.69 -31.86
N THR A 552 30.37 29.60 -33.00
CA THR A 552 30.39 28.39 -33.86
C THR A 552 31.30 27.28 -33.34
N SER A 553 32.08 27.49 -32.26
CA SER A 553 33.13 26.55 -31.82
C SER A 553 32.89 25.83 -30.50
N ALA A 554 31.90 26.25 -29.68
CA ALA A 554 31.60 25.60 -28.40
C ALA A 554 30.47 24.56 -28.57
N LYS A 555 30.76 23.29 -28.23
CA LYS A 555 29.72 22.25 -28.19
C LYS A 555 28.76 22.55 -27.04
N LEU A 556 27.50 22.84 -27.38
CA LEU A 556 26.45 23.12 -26.42
C LEU A 556 25.94 21.82 -25.76
N PRO A 557 25.41 21.88 -24.52
CA PRO A 557 24.72 20.75 -23.91
C PRO A 557 23.49 20.37 -24.75
N ASP A 558 23.06 19.12 -24.67
CA ASP A 558 21.88 18.66 -25.39
C ASP A 558 20.64 19.44 -24.96
N GLU A 559 19.80 19.78 -25.95
CA GLU A 559 18.59 20.55 -25.71
C GLU A 559 17.43 19.63 -25.33
N ALA A 560 16.65 20.01 -24.31
CA ALA A 560 15.46 19.27 -23.93
C ALA A 560 14.47 19.20 -25.10
N ARG A 561 13.72 18.10 -25.19
CA ARG A 561 12.62 18.01 -26.16
C ARG A 561 11.62 19.15 -25.89
N LEU A 562 11.01 19.66 -26.95
CA LEU A 562 9.90 20.60 -26.79
C LEU A 562 8.80 19.91 -26.00
N PRO A 563 8.13 20.59 -25.06
CA PRO A 563 7.00 20.01 -24.32
C PRO A 563 5.97 19.43 -25.29
N ALA A 564 5.51 18.22 -24.98
CA ALA A 564 4.33 17.67 -25.64
C ALA A 564 3.12 18.54 -25.32
N LEU A 565 2.23 18.69 -26.29
CA LEU A 565 1.01 19.47 -26.11
C LEU A 565 -0.03 18.60 -25.41
N GLU A 566 -0.08 18.70 -24.09
CA GLU A 566 -0.96 17.90 -23.24
C GLU A 566 -2.11 18.75 -22.66
N PRO A 567 -3.30 18.18 -22.40
CA PRO A 567 -4.35 18.87 -21.66
C PRO A 567 -3.87 19.18 -20.24
N GLU A 568 -3.65 20.45 -19.93
CA GLU A 568 -3.14 20.87 -18.63
C GLU A 568 -4.15 21.76 -17.90
N GLY A 569 -4.84 21.23 -16.89
CA GLY A 569 -5.86 21.97 -16.14
C GLY A 569 -7.08 22.34 -16.99
N SER A 570 -8.02 23.05 -16.38
CA SER A 570 -9.30 23.43 -17.01
C SER A 570 -9.26 24.79 -17.73
N GLN A 571 -8.21 25.60 -17.54
CA GLN A 571 -8.13 27.00 -18.01
C GLN A 571 -6.73 27.40 -18.51
N ASP A 572 -6.68 28.37 -19.43
CA ASP A 572 -5.43 28.92 -19.99
C ASP A 572 -4.72 29.92 -19.04
N ALA A 573 -3.43 30.18 -19.30
CA ALA A 573 -2.59 31.08 -18.52
C ALA A 573 -2.87 32.57 -18.75
N GLY A 574 -3.86 32.95 -19.57
CA GLY A 574 -4.21 34.34 -19.85
C GLY A 574 -3.27 35.09 -20.81
N ILE A 575 -2.13 34.49 -21.15
CA ILE A 575 -1.09 34.99 -22.05
C ILE A 575 -0.70 33.90 -23.07
N VAL A 576 -0.21 34.30 -24.26
CA VAL A 576 0.32 33.34 -25.24
C VAL A 576 1.66 32.81 -24.74
N VAL A 577 1.80 31.48 -24.64
CA VAL A 577 3.03 30.81 -24.19
C VAL A 577 3.49 29.78 -25.22
N VAL A 578 4.76 29.86 -25.59
CA VAL A 578 5.44 28.90 -26.48
C VAL A 578 6.81 28.53 -25.93
N ALA A 579 7.24 27.30 -26.18
CA ALA A 579 8.62 26.88 -26.02
C ALA A 579 9.28 26.80 -27.40
N ALA A 580 10.46 27.39 -27.57
CA ALA A 580 11.20 27.43 -28.83
C ALA A 580 12.56 26.79 -28.67
N LYS A 581 13.05 26.15 -29.74
CA LYS A 581 14.42 25.63 -29.79
C LYS A 581 15.43 26.79 -29.83
N ARG A 582 16.64 26.56 -29.32
CA ARG A 582 17.72 27.56 -29.32
C ARG A 582 18.00 28.11 -30.72
N ALA A 583 17.92 27.28 -31.75
CA ALA A 583 18.16 27.66 -33.14
C ALA A 583 17.28 28.83 -33.61
N GLU A 584 16.06 28.98 -33.07
CA GLU A 584 15.15 30.08 -33.40
C GLU A 584 15.64 31.42 -32.86
N LEU A 585 16.31 31.42 -31.69
CA LEU A 585 16.76 32.65 -31.03
C LEU A 585 18.26 32.92 -31.19
N THR A 586 19.10 31.93 -31.48
CA THR A 586 20.55 32.09 -31.67
C THR A 586 20.92 33.24 -32.62
N PRO A 587 20.30 33.40 -33.81
CA PRO A 587 20.64 34.50 -34.73
C PRO A 587 20.23 35.88 -34.21
N LEU A 588 19.25 35.92 -33.30
CA LEU A 588 18.67 37.14 -32.74
C LEU A 588 19.31 37.49 -31.39
N TRP A 589 19.96 36.55 -30.74
CA TRP A 589 20.51 36.69 -29.39
C TRP A 589 21.46 37.89 -29.24
N PRO A 590 22.44 38.13 -30.16
CA PRO A 590 23.30 39.31 -30.06
C PRO A 590 22.54 40.62 -30.22
N LYS A 591 21.50 40.65 -31.06
CA LYS A 591 20.65 41.84 -31.21
C LYS A 591 19.91 42.11 -29.90
N LEU A 592 19.35 41.07 -29.29
CA LEU A 592 18.61 41.14 -28.03
C LEU A 592 19.50 41.57 -26.85
N GLU A 593 20.71 41.00 -26.73
CA GLU A 593 21.68 41.38 -25.67
C GLU A 593 22.18 42.82 -25.82
N ASN A 594 22.34 43.30 -27.05
CA ASN A 594 22.73 44.69 -27.33
C ASN A 594 21.54 45.67 -27.29
N GLY A 595 20.35 45.24 -26.85
CA GLY A 595 19.16 46.09 -26.75
C GLY A 595 18.60 46.55 -28.09
N MET A 596 18.95 45.90 -29.20
CA MET A 596 18.37 46.20 -30.50
C MET A 596 16.91 45.73 -30.58
N ARG A 597 16.10 46.50 -31.29
CA ARG A 597 14.69 46.19 -31.50
C ARG A 597 14.53 44.91 -32.33
N VAL A 598 13.93 43.89 -31.73
CA VAL A 598 13.50 42.65 -32.41
C VAL A 598 12.02 42.44 -32.11
N THR A 599 11.24 42.05 -33.11
CA THR A 599 9.78 41.87 -32.96
C THR A 599 9.38 40.40 -33.07
N ALA A 600 8.28 40.04 -32.39
CA ALA A 600 7.66 38.74 -32.51
C ALA A 600 6.16 38.87 -32.83
N ASP A 601 5.66 37.92 -33.63
CA ASP A 601 4.26 37.75 -33.98
C ASP A 601 3.90 36.27 -33.84
N ILE A 602 3.13 35.95 -32.82
CA ILE A 602 2.80 34.59 -32.41
C ILE A 602 1.29 34.43 -32.48
N TYR A 603 0.83 33.39 -33.16
CA TYR A 603 -0.55 32.91 -33.11
C TYR A 603 -0.54 31.50 -32.55
N VAL A 604 -1.33 31.25 -31.51
CA VAL A 604 -1.55 29.90 -30.96
C VAL A 604 -2.98 29.49 -31.24
N ASP A 605 -3.15 28.34 -31.89
CA ASP A 605 -4.42 27.68 -32.17
C ASP A 605 -4.35 26.30 -31.50
N LEU A 606 -5.19 26.04 -30.51
CA LEU A 606 -5.24 24.75 -29.80
C LEU A 606 -6.56 24.06 -30.11
N ILE A 607 -6.48 22.84 -30.63
CA ILE A 607 -7.64 21.99 -30.93
C ILE A 607 -7.69 20.89 -29.88
N ALA A 608 -8.78 20.87 -29.11
CA ALA A 608 -9.04 19.84 -28.10
C ALA A 608 -9.73 18.63 -28.72
N GLU A 609 -9.11 17.46 -28.59
CA GLU A 609 -9.76 16.18 -28.86
C GLU A 609 -10.41 15.69 -27.57
N ARG A 610 -11.67 15.29 -27.69
CA ARG A 610 -12.49 14.87 -26.55
C ARG A 610 -12.85 13.40 -26.68
N ALA A 611 -12.81 12.69 -25.57
CA ALA A 611 -13.42 11.38 -25.43
C ALA A 611 -14.63 11.47 -24.53
N ARG A 612 -15.61 10.59 -24.76
CA ARG A 612 -16.74 10.42 -23.86
C ARG A 612 -16.33 9.50 -22.73
N ALA A 613 -16.61 9.91 -21.50
CA ALA A 613 -16.47 9.12 -20.28
C ALA A 613 -17.83 9.04 -19.56
N PHE A 614 -17.95 8.16 -18.57
CA PHE A 614 -19.18 8.05 -17.78
C PHE A 614 -18.92 7.49 -16.40
N ASN A 615 -19.70 7.94 -15.42
CA ASN A 615 -19.83 7.26 -14.14
C ASN A 615 -20.90 6.15 -14.26
N VAL A 616 -20.75 5.09 -13.47
CA VAL A 616 -21.77 4.03 -13.30
C VAL A 616 -22.46 4.24 -11.96
N VAL A 617 -23.78 4.48 -11.98
CA VAL A 617 -24.57 4.90 -10.82
C VAL A 617 -25.73 3.94 -10.58
N GLY A 618 -25.68 3.21 -9.48
CA GLY A 618 -26.73 2.29 -9.03
C GLY A 618 -27.21 2.63 -7.62
N LYS A 619 -28.43 2.21 -7.25
CA LYS A 619 -28.96 2.45 -5.90
C LYS A 619 -29.67 1.24 -5.30
N ILE A 620 -29.57 1.10 -3.98
CA ILE A 620 -30.52 0.33 -3.18
C ILE A 620 -31.61 1.31 -2.74
N GLU A 621 -32.83 1.09 -3.24
CA GLU A 621 -33.99 1.90 -2.88
C GLU A 621 -34.53 1.50 -1.52
N SER A 622 -34.71 2.48 -0.65
CA SER A 622 -35.40 2.32 0.63
C SER A 622 -36.88 2.64 0.49
N ASN A 623 -37.71 1.99 1.31
CA ASN A 623 -39.13 2.32 1.41
C ASN A 623 -39.39 3.61 2.23
N LYS A 624 -38.36 4.24 2.78
CA LYS A 624 -38.46 5.44 3.61
C LYS A 624 -37.82 6.63 2.87
N PRO A 625 -38.50 7.81 2.82
CA PRO A 625 -37.96 8.98 2.18
C PRO A 625 -36.82 9.59 3.00
N GLY A 626 -35.77 10.08 2.35
CA GLY A 626 -34.69 10.78 3.02
C GLY A 626 -33.50 11.10 2.11
N PRO A 627 -32.58 11.95 2.59
CA PRO A 627 -31.36 12.30 1.86
C PRO A 627 -30.47 11.08 1.63
N ALA A 628 -30.06 10.80 0.39
CA ALA A 628 -29.32 9.57 0.08
C ALA A 628 -27.91 9.54 0.69
N LEU A 629 -27.39 8.35 0.99
CA LEU A 629 -25.97 8.12 1.27
C LEU A 629 -25.28 7.72 -0.04
N VAL A 630 -24.16 8.36 -0.39
CA VAL A 630 -23.35 7.96 -1.55
C VAL A 630 -22.15 7.13 -1.06
N ILE A 631 -21.86 6.03 -1.74
CA ILE A 631 -20.62 5.25 -1.57
C ILE A 631 -19.97 5.15 -2.94
N GLY A 632 -18.67 5.43 -3.08
CA GLY A 632 -18.03 5.41 -4.38
C GLY A 632 -16.55 5.06 -4.38
N ALA A 633 -16.06 4.75 -5.58
CA ALA A 633 -14.68 4.46 -5.92
C ALA A 633 -14.48 4.81 -7.40
N HIS A 634 -13.29 5.24 -7.83
CA HIS A 634 -13.05 5.36 -9.27
C HIS A 634 -12.62 4.02 -9.87
N TYR A 635 -12.97 3.81 -11.13
CA TYR A 635 -12.66 2.57 -11.86
C TYR A 635 -11.74 2.80 -13.06
N ASP A 636 -11.44 4.05 -13.42
CA ASP A 636 -10.36 4.36 -14.36
C ASP A 636 -8.99 4.21 -13.70
N HIS A 637 -7.95 4.14 -14.55
CA HIS A 637 -6.56 4.30 -14.14
C HIS A 637 -5.76 4.89 -15.32
N LEU A 638 -4.42 4.89 -15.26
CA LEU A 638 -3.52 5.62 -16.18
C LEU A 638 -3.41 5.05 -17.61
N GLY A 639 -4.09 3.95 -17.94
CA GLY A 639 -3.99 3.36 -19.28
C GLY A 639 -2.58 2.82 -19.57
N TYR A 640 -1.88 3.40 -20.54
CA TYR A 640 -0.49 3.04 -20.89
C TYR A 640 0.55 3.96 -20.22
N GLY A 641 0.15 4.68 -19.16
CA GLY A 641 1.01 5.60 -18.42
C GLY A 641 0.94 7.03 -18.95
N GLY A 642 2.08 7.71 -19.00
CA GLY A 642 2.17 9.12 -19.38
C GLY A 642 2.10 10.05 -18.17
N ARG A 643 1.31 11.13 -18.28
CA ARG A 643 1.20 12.13 -17.21
C ARG A 643 0.49 11.52 -16.00
N GLY A 644 1.16 11.48 -14.85
CA GLY A 644 0.70 10.79 -13.65
C GLY A 644 1.54 9.55 -13.34
N SER A 645 2.11 8.89 -14.35
CA SER A 645 2.95 7.70 -14.15
C SER A 645 4.23 8.02 -13.37
N LEU A 646 4.54 7.15 -12.40
CA LEU A 646 5.83 7.12 -11.69
C LEU A 646 6.86 6.20 -12.37
N ALA A 647 6.55 5.69 -13.55
CA ALA A 647 7.45 4.95 -14.44
C ALA A 647 7.38 5.53 -15.87
N PRO A 648 7.82 6.78 -16.09
CA PRO A 648 7.58 7.52 -17.33
C PRO A 648 8.21 6.90 -18.59
N ASP A 649 9.22 6.03 -18.43
CA ASP A 649 9.87 5.30 -19.52
C ASP A 649 9.14 4.00 -19.90
N LYS A 650 8.09 3.62 -19.17
CA LYS A 650 7.30 2.42 -19.41
C LYS A 650 6.02 2.76 -20.18
N THR A 651 5.71 1.93 -21.17
CA THR A 651 4.51 2.03 -22.01
C THR A 651 3.61 0.80 -21.91
N GLU A 652 3.91 -0.07 -20.94
CA GLU A 652 3.07 -1.21 -20.57
C GLU A 652 1.78 -0.70 -19.91
N PRO A 653 0.65 -1.43 -20.02
CA PRO A 653 -0.56 -1.08 -19.30
C PRO A 653 -0.28 -0.92 -17.80
N HIS A 654 -0.64 0.23 -17.25
CA HIS A 654 -0.67 0.44 -15.81
C HIS A 654 -1.93 -0.25 -15.31
N LEU A 655 -1.77 -1.37 -14.60
CA LEU A 655 -2.89 -2.25 -14.30
C LEU A 655 -3.79 -1.68 -13.19
N GLY A 656 -3.23 -0.90 -12.27
CA GLY A 656 -4.01 -0.22 -11.23
C GLY A 656 -4.78 -1.21 -10.36
N ALA A 657 -4.12 -2.27 -9.90
CA ALA A 657 -4.75 -3.30 -9.08
C ALA A 657 -5.16 -2.75 -7.71
N ASP A 658 -4.30 -1.99 -7.06
CA ASP A 658 -4.70 -1.24 -5.87
C ASP A 658 -5.30 0.11 -6.23
N ASP A 659 -4.82 0.75 -7.29
CA ASP A 659 -5.27 2.07 -7.73
C ASP A 659 -6.02 2.04 -9.07
N ASN A 660 -7.34 1.92 -9.12
CA ASN A 660 -8.24 1.70 -7.99
C ASN A 660 -9.21 0.55 -8.24
N ALA A 661 -8.70 -0.55 -8.81
CA ALA A 661 -9.47 -1.78 -8.92
C ALA A 661 -9.86 -2.32 -7.52
N SER A 662 -9.01 -2.17 -6.50
CA SER A 662 -9.31 -2.60 -5.13
C SER A 662 -10.49 -1.85 -4.50
N GLY A 663 -10.57 -0.52 -4.66
CA GLY A 663 -11.71 0.28 -4.22
C GLY A 663 -12.98 -0.06 -4.98
N THR A 664 -12.88 -0.24 -6.31
CA THR A 664 -14.02 -0.65 -7.15
C THR A 664 -14.55 -2.04 -6.77
N ALA A 665 -13.67 -3.02 -6.51
CA ALA A 665 -14.07 -4.35 -6.08
C ALA A 665 -14.69 -4.34 -4.67
N THR A 666 -14.11 -3.55 -3.76
CA THR A 666 -14.64 -3.36 -2.40
C THR A 666 -16.01 -2.66 -2.42
N LEU A 667 -16.24 -1.71 -3.34
CA LEU A 667 -17.53 -1.08 -3.57
C LEU A 667 -18.62 -2.10 -3.94
N LEU A 668 -18.30 -3.05 -4.82
CA LEU A 668 -19.21 -4.14 -5.19
C LEU A 668 -19.54 -5.03 -3.99
N GLU A 669 -18.56 -5.31 -3.13
CA GLU A 669 -18.78 -6.13 -1.94
C GLU A 669 -19.64 -5.42 -0.89
N ILE A 670 -19.42 -4.12 -0.67
CA ILE A 670 -20.29 -3.31 0.20
C ILE A 670 -21.73 -3.30 -0.35
N ALA A 671 -21.90 -3.19 -1.68
CA ALA A 671 -23.23 -3.26 -2.30
C ALA A 671 -23.93 -4.60 -2.04
N ARG A 672 -23.20 -5.73 -2.07
CA ARG A 672 -23.75 -7.05 -1.72
C ARG A 672 -24.17 -7.10 -0.26
N GLN A 673 -23.31 -6.65 0.66
CA GLN A 673 -23.60 -6.64 2.10
C GLN A 673 -24.82 -5.77 2.44
N LEU A 674 -24.90 -4.54 1.90
CA LEU A 674 -26.03 -3.64 2.15
C LEU A 674 -27.33 -4.09 1.46
N THR A 675 -27.25 -4.88 0.39
CA THR A 675 -28.43 -5.48 -0.24
C THR A 675 -29.03 -6.59 0.63
N ILE A 676 -28.19 -7.37 1.33
CA ILE A 676 -28.64 -8.35 2.32
C ILE A 676 -29.36 -7.64 3.47
N GLU A 677 -28.80 -6.52 3.95
CA GLU A 677 -29.33 -5.69 5.03
C GLU A 677 -30.37 -4.66 4.56
N LYS A 678 -31.01 -4.86 3.39
CA LYS A 678 -31.89 -3.84 2.77
C LYS A 678 -33.03 -3.37 3.69
N SER A 679 -33.57 -4.26 4.54
CA SER A 679 -34.64 -3.93 5.49
C SER A 679 -34.24 -2.87 6.52
N GLU A 680 -32.94 -2.72 6.76
CA GLU A 680 -32.35 -1.84 7.76
C GLU A 680 -32.07 -0.42 7.23
N LEU A 681 -32.17 -0.23 5.91
CA LEU A 681 -31.90 1.04 5.27
C LEU A 681 -33.10 1.99 5.39
N ASN A 682 -32.93 3.09 6.12
CA ASN A 682 -33.97 4.12 6.30
C ASN A 682 -33.94 5.24 5.24
N ARG A 683 -33.09 5.14 4.22
CA ARG A 683 -32.96 6.06 3.08
C ARG A 683 -32.20 5.35 1.95
N ASP A 684 -32.26 5.90 0.75
CA ASP A 684 -31.55 5.35 -0.40
C ASP A 684 -30.03 5.32 -0.16
N VAL A 685 -29.38 4.24 -0.58
CA VAL A 685 -27.91 4.13 -0.65
C VAL A 685 -27.51 4.02 -2.11
N VAL A 686 -26.67 4.93 -2.57
CA VAL A 686 -26.29 5.08 -3.98
C VAL A 686 -24.82 4.75 -4.13
N PHE A 687 -24.53 3.84 -5.05
CA PHE A 687 -23.19 3.37 -5.39
C PHE A 687 -22.74 4.05 -6.68
N VAL A 688 -21.56 4.64 -6.66
CA VAL A 688 -20.99 5.35 -7.82
C VAL A 688 -19.59 4.83 -8.11
N ALA A 689 -19.42 4.24 -9.30
CA ALA A 689 -18.10 4.02 -9.88
C ALA A 689 -17.73 5.24 -10.74
N PHE A 690 -16.75 6.02 -10.31
CA PHE A 690 -16.31 7.25 -10.99
C PHE A 690 -15.32 6.96 -12.12
N SER A 691 -15.33 7.81 -13.14
CA SER A 691 -14.35 7.77 -14.24
C SER A 691 -13.59 9.09 -14.32
N ALA A 692 -12.39 9.06 -14.91
CA ALA A 692 -11.51 10.20 -15.10
C ALA A 692 -11.10 10.88 -13.76
N GLU A 693 -10.90 10.07 -12.72
CA GLU A 693 -10.32 10.53 -11.45
C GLU A 693 -8.86 10.97 -11.68
N GLU A 694 -8.09 10.17 -12.41
CA GLU A 694 -6.67 10.38 -12.71
C GLU A 694 -6.41 11.67 -13.51
N ASN A 695 -7.46 12.20 -14.13
CA ASN A 695 -7.44 13.46 -14.88
C ASN A 695 -7.86 14.67 -14.03
N GLY A 696 -7.97 14.49 -12.71
CA GLY A 696 -8.32 15.50 -11.72
C GLY A 696 -9.79 15.43 -11.28
N VAL A 697 -10.24 14.28 -10.77
CA VAL A 697 -11.58 14.03 -10.18
C VAL A 697 -12.73 14.48 -11.08
N LEU A 698 -12.60 14.31 -12.40
CA LEU A 698 -13.53 14.88 -13.37
C LEU A 698 -14.91 14.23 -13.29
N GLY A 699 -14.98 12.92 -13.03
CA GLY A 699 -16.23 12.17 -12.89
C GLY A 699 -17.07 12.61 -11.69
N SER A 700 -16.48 12.66 -10.49
CA SER A 700 -17.16 13.14 -9.28
C SER A 700 -17.51 14.63 -9.38
N THR A 701 -16.63 15.45 -9.95
CA THR A 701 -16.92 16.86 -10.19
C THR A 701 -18.12 17.06 -11.13
N HIS A 702 -18.20 16.26 -12.19
CA HIS A 702 -19.35 16.30 -13.10
C HIS A 702 -20.65 15.91 -12.38
N LEU A 703 -20.63 14.85 -11.56
CA LEU A 703 -21.80 14.39 -10.81
C LEU A 703 -22.31 15.47 -9.86
N VAL A 704 -21.43 16.09 -9.09
CA VAL A 704 -21.77 17.16 -8.14
C VAL A 704 -22.41 18.37 -8.83
N ARG A 705 -21.97 18.69 -10.05
CA ARG A 705 -22.44 19.87 -10.82
C ARG A 705 -23.71 19.60 -11.62
N ASN A 706 -23.89 18.38 -12.09
CA ASN A 706 -25.04 17.96 -12.89
C ASN A 706 -25.69 16.71 -12.26
N PRO A 707 -26.14 16.80 -10.99
CA PRO A 707 -26.54 15.61 -10.25
C PRO A 707 -27.78 14.97 -10.87
N PRO A 708 -27.83 13.62 -10.96
CA PRO A 708 -29.08 12.92 -11.22
C PRO A 708 -30.11 13.26 -10.13
N LYS A 709 -31.39 13.04 -10.42
CA LYS A 709 -32.49 13.37 -9.50
C LYS A 709 -32.26 12.69 -8.13
N GLY A 710 -32.29 13.47 -7.05
CA GLY A 710 -32.11 12.99 -5.67
C GLY A 710 -30.66 12.85 -5.22
N LEU A 711 -29.68 13.27 -6.04
CA LEU A 711 -28.24 13.22 -5.71
C LEU A 711 -27.60 14.60 -5.63
N ALA A 712 -28.39 15.66 -5.40
CA ALA A 712 -27.82 16.99 -5.20
C ALA A 712 -26.98 16.98 -3.90
N PRO A 713 -25.71 17.44 -3.90
CA PRO A 713 -24.80 17.26 -2.77
C PRO A 713 -25.29 17.79 -1.42
N LYS A 714 -26.00 18.94 -1.42
CA LYS A 714 -26.58 19.54 -0.20
C LYS A 714 -27.73 18.73 0.39
N GLU A 715 -28.26 17.77 -0.37
CA GLU A 715 -29.35 16.88 0.00
C GLU A 715 -28.84 15.46 0.29
N LEU A 716 -27.53 15.26 0.39
CA LEU A 716 -26.95 13.97 0.74
C LEU A 716 -26.75 13.85 2.24
N THR A 717 -26.90 12.63 2.76
CA THR A 717 -26.50 12.31 4.13
C THR A 717 -24.98 12.42 4.30
N ALA A 718 -24.23 11.81 3.38
CA ALA A 718 -22.77 11.85 3.31
C ALA A 718 -22.29 11.23 1.99
N MET A 719 -20.98 11.28 1.74
CA MET A 719 -20.30 10.48 0.73
C MET A 719 -19.13 9.69 1.34
N LEU A 720 -19.12 8.38 1.14
CA LEU A 720 -18.05 7.47 1.57
C LEU A 720 -17.24 7.07 0.35
N ASN A 721 -15.94 7.32 0.34
CA ASN A 721 -15.05 7.05 -0.78
C ASN A 721 -14.06 5.94 -0.47
N LEU A 722 -13.82 5.05 -1.44
CA LEU A 722 -12.83 3.98 -1.38
C LEU A 722 -11.76 4.24 -2.42
N ASP A 723 -10.52 4.27 -1.98
CA ASP A 723 -9.37 4.44 -2.86
C ASP A 723 -8.18 3.70 -2.29
N MET A 724 -7.53 2.86 -3.11
CA MET A 724 -6.35 2.09 -2.69
C MET A 724 -6.57 1.37 -1.36
N VAL A 725 -7.55 0.46 -1.34
CA VAL A 725 -7.99 -0.30 -0.14
C VAL A 725 -7.54 -1.76 -0.16
N GLY A 726 -6.71 -2.14 -1.11
CA GLY A 726 -6.23 -3.51 -1.35
C GLY A 726 -4.91 -3.84 -0.65
N ARG A 727 -4.27 -2.88 0.04
CA ARG A 727 -2.94 -3.08 0.66
C ARG A 727 -2.96 -2.93 2.18
N LEU A 728 -4.06 -3.34 2.82
CA LEU A 728 -4.19 -3.28 4.27
C LEU A 728 -3.01 -3.98 4.95
N ARG A 729 -2.31 -3.25 5.83
CA ARG A 729 -1.15 -3.72 6.60
C ARG A 729 -1.38 -3.44 8.08
N ASN A 730 -0.97 -4.37 8.94
CA ASN A 730 -1.08 -4.23 10.41
C ASN A 730 -2.51 -3.98 10.91
N ASN A 731 -3.53 -4.47 10.16
CA ASN A 731 -4.94 -4.15 10.41
C ASN A 731 -5.21 -2.63 10.57
N SER A 732 -4.39 -1.78 9.96
CA SER A 732 -4.48 -0.32 10.10
C SER A 732 -5.12 0.30 8.86
N LEU A 733 -6.22 1.01 9.05
CA LEU A 733 -6.97 1.69 7.99
C LEU A 733 -6.90 3.20 8.19
N SER A 734 -6.50 3.95 7.16
CA SER A 734 -6.56 5.41 7.21
C SER A 734 -7.94 5.86 6.77
N VAL A 735 -8.55 6.75 7.56
CA VAL A 735 -9.87 7.31 7.27
C VAL A 735 -9.75 8.83 7.24
N LEU A 736 -9.66 9.39 6.04
CA LEU A 736 -9.59 10.84 5.82
C LEU A 736 -10.99 11.46 5.81
N GLY A 737 -11.09 12.76 6.10
CA GLY A 737 -12.36 13.48 6.19
C GLY A 737 -13.10 13.28 7.51
N GLY A 738 -12.45 12.69 8.51
CA GLY A 738 -13.02 12.42 9.82
C GLY A 738 -13.50 13.67 10.59
N GLU A 739 -13.02 14.86 10.22
CA GLU A 739 -13.46 16.12 10.82
C GLU A 739 -14.63 16.77 10.07
N SER A 740 -15.05 16.22 8.92
CA SER A 740 -16.14 16.76 8.09
C SER A 740 -17.55 16.61 8.71
N ALA A 741 -17.69 15.79 9.75
CA ALA A 741 -18.86 15.73 10.62
C ALA A 741 -18.47 15.44 12.06
N GLU A 742 -19.28 15.89 13.02
CA GLU A 742 -19.02 15.71 14.46
C GLU A 742 -19.02 14.23 14.87
N GLU A 743 -19.82 13.43 14.18
CA GLU A 743 -20.14 12.06 14.61
C GLU A 743 -19.19 11.00 14.04
N TRP A 744 -18.32 11.36 13.08
CA TRP A 744 -17.45 10.40 12.42
C TRP A 744 -16.51 9.64 13.34
N PRO A 745 -15.81 10.26 14.32
CA PRO A 745 -14.90 9.52 15.17
C PRO A 745 -15.57 8.35 15.92
N ALA A 746 -16.80 8.56 16.40
CA ALA A 746 -17.57 7.51 17.07
C ALA A 746 -18.05 6.43 16.08
N LEU A 747 -18.67 6.84 14.97
CA LEU A 747 -19.22 5.90 13.98
C LEU A 747 -18.14 5.01 13.34
N VAL A 748 -16.98 5.58 13.04
CA VAL A 748 -15.83 4.86 12.49
C VAL A 748 -15.17 4.00 13.57
N GLY A 749 -14.96 4.54 14.77
CA GLY A 749 -14.33 3.81 15.88
C GLY A 749 -15.05 2.53 16.25
N ASP A 750 -16.39 2.58 16.35
CA ASP A 750 -17.22 1.41 16.66
C ASP A 750 -17.13 0.35 15.55
N ALA A 751 -17.25 0.78 14.29
CA ALA A 751 -17.16 -0.11 13.13
C ALA A 751 -15.79 -0.80 13.06
N CYS A 752 -14.70 -0.06 13.22
CA CYS A 752 -13.35 -0.60 13.14
C CYS A 752 -13.03 -1.55 14.30
N THR A 753 -13.42 -1.20 15.53
CA THR A 753 -13.24 -2.08 16.69
C THR A 753 -13.93 -3.42 16.48
N SER A 754 -15.16 -3.39 15.95
CA SER A 754 -15.93 -4.61 15.68
C SER A 754 -15.36 -5.48 14.56
N ALA A 755 -14.59 -4.90 13.64
CA ALA A 755 -13.92 -5.60 12.55
C ALA A 755 -12.45 -5.96 12.86
N GLY A 756 -11.99 -5.70 14.10
CA GLY A 756 -10.60 -5.92 14.50
C GLY A 756 -9.59 -5.03 13.77
N LEU A 757 -10.00 -3.85 13.30
CA LEU A 757 -9.14 -2.88 12.63
C LEU A 757 -8.83 -1.68 13.53
N THR A 758 -7.62 -1.15 13.40
CA THR A 758 -7.23 0.14 13.97
C THR A 758 -7.45 1.23 12.91
N CYS A 759 -8.38 2.16 13.15
CA CYS A 759 -8.68 3.23 12.20
C CYS A 759 -8.05 4.55 12.61
N ALA A 760 -7.13 5.05 11.78
CA ALA A 760 -6.54 6.37 11.92
C ALA A 760 -7.45 7.40 11.25
N THR A 761 -8.41 7.93 12.02
CA THR A 761 -9.39 8.89 11.54
C THR A 761 -8.85 10.31 11.67
N SER A 762 -8.79 11.06 10.57
CA SER A 762 -8.24 12.43 10.55
C SER A 762 -8.71 13.22 9.31
N GLY A 763 -8.32 14.48 9.22
CA GLY A 763 -8.45 15.26 7.99
C GLY A 763 -9.80 15.94 7.84
N ASP A 764 -9.77 17.03 7.10
CA ASP A 764 -10.82 18.04 7.11
C ASP A 764 -11.90 17.83 6.02
N GLY A 765 -11.69 16.87 5.11
CA GLY A 765 -12.62 16.51 4.05
C GLY A 765 -12.09 16.77 2.64
N TYR A 766 -10.98 17.50 2.48
CA TYR A 766 -10.26 17.57 1.21
C TYR A 766 -9.17 16.50 1.14
N GLY A 767 -9.00 15.95 -0.06
CA GLY A 767 -7.96 14.98 -0.36
C GLY A 767 -7.78 14.80 -1.87
N PRO A 768 -6.79 13.99 -2.27
CA PRO A 768 -6.46 13.75 -3.68
C PRO A 768 -7.37 12.66 -4.29
N SER A 769 -8.68 12.72 -4.07
CA SER A 769 -9.63 11.70 -4.56
C SER A 769 -11.06 12.24 -4.60
N ASP A 770 -12.00 11.48 -5.15
CA ASP A 770 -13.36 11.91 -5.53
C ASP A 770 -14.21 12.55 -4.41
N HIS A 771 -13.99 12.14 -3.15
CA HIS A 771 -14.66 12.74 -1.98
C HIS A 771 -14.51 14.27 -1.90
N THR A 772 -13.39 14.80 -2.40
CA THR A 772 -13.07 16.23 -2.39
C THR A 772 -14.16 17.06 -3.07
N SER A 773 -14.71 16.55 -4.18
CA SER A 773 -15.78 17.19 -4.96
C SER A 773 -17.08 17.32 -4.16
N PHE A 774 -17.40 16.31 -3.33
CA PHE A 774 -18.60 16.29 -2.50
C PHE A 774 -18.47 17.18 -1.27
N TYR A 775 -17.30 17.16 -0.63
CA TYR A 775 -17.03 18.02 0.52
C TYR A 775 -17.09 19.50 0.15
N ALA A 776 -16.45 19.89 -0.97
CA ALA A 776 -16.51 21.24 -1.52
C ALA A 776 -17.96 21.68 -1.85
N ALA A 777 -18.84 20.73 -2.17
CA ALA A 777 -20.23 21.01 -2.48
C ALA A 777 -21.13 21.13 -1.24
N GLY A 778 -20.65 20.72 -0.07
CA GLY A 778 -21.34 20.83 1.22
C GLY A 778 -21.89 19.52 1.79
N ALA A 779 -21.33 18.37 1.40
CA ALA A 779 -21.69 17.07 1.98
C ALA A 779 -20.61 16.59 2.97
N PRO A 780 -20.97 15.96 4.12
CA PRO A 780 -20.01 15.23 4.94
C PRO A 780 -19.34 14.10 4.16
N VAL A 781 -18.06 13.84 4.39
CA VAL A 781 -17.30 12.83 3.65
C VAL A 781 -16.42 11.96 4.53
N LEU A 782 -16.17 10.74 4.09
CA LEU A 782 -15.05 9.92 4.56
C LEU A 782 -14.33 9.33 3.34
N HIS A 783 -13.02 9.15 3.45
CA HIS A 783 -12.20 8.49 2.44
C HIS A 783 -11.34 7.41 3.10
N PHE A 784 -11.57 6.17 2.70
CA PHE A 784 -10.91 4.97 3.22
C PHE A 784 -9.72 4.62 2.34
N PHE A 785 -8.54 4.47 2.95
CA PHE A 785 -7.26 4.32 2.27
C PHE A 785 -6.28 3.45 3.06
N THR A 786 -5.52 2.58 2.38
CA THR A 786 -4.53 1.70 3.03
C THR A 786 -3.09 2.22 3.00
N GLY A 787 -2.87 3.40 2.42
CA GLY A 787 -1.55 4.03 2.37
C GLY A 787 -0.86 3.86 1.02
N ALA A 788 0.10 4.73 0.73
CA ALA A 788 0.88 4.65 -0.50
C ALA A 788 1.90 3.50 -0.46
N HIS A 789 2.27 3.00 -1.64
CA HIS A 789 3.29 1.95 -1.81
C HIS A 789 4.12 2.18 -3.09
N ASN A 790 5.23 1.44 -3.23
CA ASN A 790 6.22 1.66 -4.29
C ASN A 790 5.71 1.38 -5.71
N ASP A 791 4.60 0.67 -5.85
CA ASP A 791 3.98 0.31 -7.12
C ASP A 791 2.95 1.34 -7.61
N TYR A 792 2.58 2.30 -6.76
CA TYR A 792 1.62 3.35 -7.09
C TYR A 792 1.97 4.03 -8.42
N HIS A 793 0.99 4.17 -9.31
CA HIS A 793 1.13 4.76 -10.65
C HIS A 793 2.22 4.09 -11.52
N LYS A 794 2.45 2.77 -11.36
CA LYS A 794 3.40 1.99 -12.18
C LYS A 794 2.75 0.72 -12.73
N PRO A 795 3.31 0.12 -13.80
CA PRO A 795 2.86 -1.18 -14.29
C PRO A 795 3.00 -2.32 -13.25
N SER A 796 3.82 -2.13 -12.21
CA SER A 796 4.00 -3.10 -11.13
C SER A 796 2.84 -3.15 -10.13
N ASP A 797 1.83 -2.27 -10.21
CA ASP A 797 0.63 -2.37 -9.37
C ASP A 797 -0.29 -3.49 -9.87
N ARG A 798 0.03 -4.73 -9.47
CA ARG A 798 -0.55 -5.95 -10.02
C ARG A 798 -1.52 -6.68 -9.07
N PRO A 799 -2.48 -7.47 -9.59
CA PRO A 799 -3.50 -8.16 -8.79
C PRO A 799 -2.95 -9.11 -7.72
N GLU A 800 -1.81 -9.75 -7.96
CA GLU A 800 -1.26 -10.76 -7.05
C GLU A 800 -0.77 -10.18 -5.72
N LEU A 801 -0.64 -8.85 -5.65
CA LEU A 801 -0.13 -8.16 -4.48
C LEU A 801 -1.25 -7.62 -3.57
N ILE A 802 -2.50 -7.95 -3.86
CA ILE A 802 -3.70 -7.46 -3.16
C ILE A 802 -4.03 -8.34 -1.96
N ASN A 803 -4.15 -7.71 -0.81
CA ASN A 803 -4.68 -8.30 0.41
C ASN A 803 -6.22 -8.30 0.36
N ALA A 804 -6.79 -9.30 -0.30
CA ALA A 804 -8.24 -9.42 -0.48
C ALA A 804 -9.01 -9.65 0.85
N ILE A 805 -8.42 -10.35 1.82
CA ILE A 805 -8.99 -10.49 3.18
C ILE A 805 -9.09 -9.12 3.86
N GLY A 806 -8.03 -8.31 3.75
CA GLY A 806 -8.01 -6.95 4.30
C GLY A 806 -9.06 -6.05 3.65
N ALA A 807 -9.17 -6.10 2.32
CA ALA A 807 -10.22 -5.39 1.60
C ALA A 807 -11.64 -5.84 2.00
N ALA A 808 -11.85 -7.13 2.27
CA ALA A 808 -13.12 -7.65 2.81
C ALA A 808 -13.44 -7.11 4.21
N LYS A 809 -12.45 -7.01 5.10
CA LYS A 809 -12.62 -6.34 6.41
C LYS A 809 -12.95 -4.85 6.26
N ILE A 810 -12.34 -4.17 5.29
CA ILE A 810 -12.66 -2.77 4.97
C ILE A 810 -14.11 -2.67 4.45
N ALA A 811 -14.55 -3.57 3.58
CA ALA A 811 -15.95 -3.64 3.14
C ALA A 811 -16.90 -3.75 4.33
N GLU A 812 -16.60 -4.62 5.30
CA GLU A 812 -17.38 -4.76 6.54
C GLU A 812 -17.42 -3.44 7.34
N VAL A 813 -16.27 -2.79 7.54
CA VAL A 813 -16.20 -1.48 8.23
C VAL A 813 -17.07 -0.45 7.53
N VAL A 814 -16.92 -0.29 6.21
CA VAL A 814 -17.68 0.71 5.44
C VAL A 814 -19.17 0.40 5.43
N SER A 815 -19.57 -0.87 5.32
CA SER A 815 -20.96 -1.31 5.46
C SER A 815 -21.54 -0.97 6.83
N LYS A 816 -20.78 -1.21 7.91
CA LYS A 816 -21.20 -0.86 9.29
C LYS A 816 -21.32 0.65 9.49
N VAL A 817 -20.36 1.43 8.98
CA VAL A 817 -20.43 2.91 9.00
C VAL A 817 -21.67 3.37 8.21
N ALA A 818 -21.91 2.81 7.03
CA ALA A 818 -23.07 3.13 6.20
C ALA A 818 -24.39 2.81 6.93
N LEU A 819 -24.54 1.59 7.47
CA LEU A 819 -25.73 1.16 8.22
C LEU A 819 -25.99 2.06 9.43
N SER A 820 -24.96 2.31 10.24
CA SER A 820 -25.07 3.20 11.40
C SER A 820 -25.46 4.61 10.97
N THR A 821 -24.90 5.11 9.87
CA THR A 821 -25.22 6.44 9.33
C THR A 821 -26.65 6.54 8.83
N VAL A 822 -27.14 5.57 8.06
CA VAL A 822 -28.51 5.61 7.51
C VAL A 822 -29.58 5.35 8.57
N ARG A 823 -29.27 4.58 9.62
CA ARG A 823 -30.20 4.29 10.73
C ARG A 823 -30.40 5.49 11.66
N ARG A 824 -29.47 6.44 11.70
CA ARG A 824 -29.58 7.63 12.57
C ARG A 824 -30.85 8.42 12.27
N GLY A 825 -31.59 8.77 13.33
CA GLY A 825 -32.76 9.65 13.22
C GLY A 825 -32.38 11.12 12.98
N ALA A 826 -31.22 11.55 13.48
CA ALA A 826 -30.68 12.90 13.27
C ALA A 826 -29.70 12.92 12.08
N PRO A 827 -29.66 14.01 11.29
CA PRO A 827 -28.65 14.19 10.24
C PRO A 827 -27.24 14.26 10.86
N LEU A 828 -26.22 14.06 10.02
CA LEU A 828 -24.84 14.35 10.41
C LEU A 828 -24.63 15.86 10.48
N THR A 829 -23.83 16.29 11.44
CA THR A 829 -23.54 17.70 11.65
C THR A 829 -22.34 18.07 10.79
N TYR A 830 -22.61 18.54 9.56
CA TYR A 830 -21.57 18.97 8.62
C TYR A 830 -20.69 20.06 9.23
N ARG A 831 -19.38 19.81 9.25
CA ARG A 831 -18.36 20.77 9.64
C ARG A 831 -17.62 21.21 8.40
N ASN A 832 -17.72 22.50 8.08
CA ASN A 832 -16.86 23.14 7.11
C ASN A 832 -15.52 23.49 7.79
N VAL A 833 -14.69 22.47 7.94
CA VAL A 833 -13.35 22.58 8.52
C VAL A 833 -12.41 23.22 7.49
N PRO A 834 -11.58 24.19 7.89
CA PRO A 834 -10.56 24.79 7.03
C PRO A 834 -9.58 23.74 6.48
N SER A 835 -9.39 23.72 5.15
CA SER A 835 -8.38 22.84 4.53
C SER A 835 -6.98 23.00 5.12
N PRO A 836 -6.36 21.95 5.67
CA PRO A 836 -4.96 22.00 6.04
C PRO A 836 -4.15 22.31 4.78
N ALA A 837 -2.99 22.96 4.97
CA ALA A 837 -2.10 23.24 3.85
C ALA A 837 -1.83 21.94 3.07
N PRO A 838 -1.79 21.98 1.71
CA PRO A 838 -1.61 20.79 0.89
C PRO A 838 -0.46 19.91 1.39
N ARG A 839 -0.76 18.66 1.76
CA ARG A 839 0.25 17.62 2.01
C ARG A 839 0.24 16.66 0.84
N GLY A 840 1.01 17.02 -0.17
CA GLY A 840 1.25 16.30 -1.41
C GLY A 840 2.22 17.16 -2.21
N ASP A 841 3.30 16.55 -2.68
CA ASP A 841 4.55 17.20 -3.08
C ASP A 841 4.35 18.57 -3.78
N LEU A 842 4.71 19.67 -3.10
CA LEU A 842 4.61 21.14 -3.37
C LEU A 842 3.50 21.87 -2.58
N ARG A 843 3.93 22.81 -1.70
CA ARG A 843 3.33 24.13 -1.33
C ARG A 843 3.20 24.40 0.17
N THR A 844 4.24 25.00 0.74
CA THR A 844 4.10 26.00 1.82
C THR A 844 3.78 27.35 1.19
N PHE A 845 2.53 27.83 1.34
CA PHE A 845 2.20 29.23 1.07
C PHE A 845 2.56 30.08 2.30
N ASN A 846 2.93 31.34 2.11
CA ASN A 846 3.14 32.24 3.25
C ASN A 846 1.81 32.85 3.73
N ALA A 847 0.91 33.20 2.81
CA ALA A 847 -0.39 33.80 3.09
C ALA A 847 -1.57 32.89 2.67
N SER A 848 -2.71 33.05 3.34
CA SER A 848 -3.96 32.38 3.03
C SER A 848 -5.11 33.38 2.98
N LEU A 849 -5.91 33.30 1.91
CA LEU A 849 -7.17 34.02 1.80
C LEU A 849 -8.34 33.21 2.38
N GLY A 850 -8.19 31.90 2.58
CA GLY A 850 -9.29 31.04 3.02
C GLY A 850 -10.44 30.97 2.01
N THR A 851 -10.16 31.08 0.72
CA THR A 851 -11.12 30.74 -0.35
C THR A 851 -11.11 29.23 -0.60
N VAL A 852 -12.21 28.70 -1.16
CA VAL A 852 -12.29 27.34 -1.71
C VAL A 852 -12.43 27.47 -3.23
N PRO A 853 -11.31 27.36 -3.98
CA PRO A 853 -11.30 27.53 -5.42
C PRO A 853 -12.01 26.36 -6.12
N ASN A 854 -12.81 26.67 -7.12
CA ASN A 854 -13.31 25.66 -8.05
C ASN A 854 -12.25 25.37 -9.12
N TYR A 855 -11.73 24.14 -9.16
CA TYR A 855 -10.64 23.73 -10.06
C TYR A 855 -11.05 23.51 -11.52
N VAL A 856 -12.34 23.50 -11.83
CA VAL A 856 -12.84 23.45 -13.21
C VAL A 856 -13.15 24.85 -13.75
N GLY A 857 -13.23 25.85 -12.88
CA GLY A 857 -13.49 27.24 -13.24
C GLY A 857 -14.97 27.59 -13.44
N PRO A 858 -15.28 28.86 -13.79
CA PRO A 858 -16.64 29.37 -13.97
C PRO A 858 -17.35 28.77 -15.21
N PRO A 859 -18.70 28.71 -15.20
CA PRO A 859 -19.48 28.25 -16.35
C PRO A 859 -19.15 29.03 -17.63
N GLY A 860 -19.15 28.33 -18.78
CA GLY A 860 -18.91 28.96 -20.09
C GLY A 860 -17.47 29.42 -20.34
N GLY A 861 -16.50 29.05 -19.49
CA GLY A 861 -15.09 29.40 -19.67
C GLY A 861 -14.78 30.88 -19.38
N ALA A 862 -15.59 31.54 -18.56
CA ALA A 862 -15.32 32.92 -18.15
C ALA A 862 -14.02 33.00 -17.32
N LYS A 863 -13.30 34.13 -17.46
CA LYS A 863 -12.07 34.40 -16.69
C LYS A 863 -12.40 34.63 -15.21
N GLY A 864 -11.52 34.13 -14.34
CA GLY A 864 -11.63 34.25 -12.89
C GLY A 864 -11.78 32.90 -12.20
N VAL A 865 -11.67 32.93 -10.88
CA VAL A 865 -11.82 31.74 -10.03
C VAL A 865 -13.20 31.74 -9.42
N LEU A 866 -14.05 30.81 -9.85
CA LEU A 866 -15.31 30.53 -9.18
C LEU A 866 -15.02 29.99 -7.77
N LEU A 867 -15.67 30.55 -6.76
CA LEU A 867 -15.54 30.11 -5.38
C LEU A 867 -16.65 29.11 -5.07
N ASP A 868 -16.28 27.85 -4.83
CA ASP A 868 -17.21 26.83 -4.31
C ASP A 868 -17.55 27.10 -2.83
N GLY A 869 -16.74 27.93 -2.17
CA GLY A 869 -16.96 28.40 -0.81
C GLY A 869 -15.87 29.35 -0.31
N VAL A 870 -16.05 29.79 0.94
CA VAL A 870 -15.04 30.47 1.75
C VAL A 870 -14.95 29.76 3.10
N ARG A 871 -13.77 29.79 3.71
CA ARG A 871 -13.50 29.14 5.00
C ARG A 871 -14.09 29.96 6.14
N PRO A 872 -14.84 29.35 7.08
CA PRO A 872 -15.31 30.02 8.28
C PRO A 872 -14.17 30.63 9.10
N GLY A 873 -14.30 31.89 9.49
CA GLY A 873 -13.27 32.67 10.17
C GLY A 873 -12.05 33.06 9.31
N GLY A 874 -12.02 32.66 8.04
CA GLY A 874 -10.94 32.97 7.10
C GLY A 874 -11.02 34.41 6.56
N ALA A 875 -9.90 34.91 6.03
CA ALA A 875 -9.79 36.24 5.44
C ALA A 875 -10.86 36.56 4.37
N ALA A 876 -11.21 35.59 3.53
CA ALA A 876 -12.23 35.72 2.50
C ALA A 876 -13.62 35.94 3.09
N GLU A 877 -13.98 35.19 4.13
CA GLU A 877 -15.28 35.34 4.79
C GLU A 877 -15.36 36.68 5.54
N GLN A 878 -14.30 37.04 6.27
CA GLN A 878 -14.20 38.32 6.98
C GLN A 878 -14.29 39.52 6.03
N GLY A 879 -13.67 39.41 4.85
CA GLY A 879 -13.79 40.41 3.78
C GLY A 879 -15.10 40.32 2.98
N GLY A 880 -16.00 39.39 3.30
CA GLY A 880 -17.33 39.31 2.71
C GLY A 880 -17.41 38.62 1.35
N LEU A 881 -16.40 37.85 0.95
CA LEU A 881 -16.46 36.93 -0.20
C LEU A 881 -17.37 35.75 0.15
N ARG A 882 -18.05 35.19 -0.85
CA ARG A 882 -19.07 34.16 -0.66
C ARG A 882 -18.99 33.09 -1.76
N ARG A 883 -19.57 31.92 -1.49
CA ARG A 883 -19.83 30.90 -2.51
C ARG A 883 -20.54 31.50 -3.71
N GLY A 884 -20.13 31.12 -4.91
CA GLY A 884 -20.69 31.60 -6.18
C GLY A 884 -20.07 32.91 -6.70
N ASP A 885 -19.24 33.58 -5.90
CA ASP A 885 -18.42 34.68 -6.41
C ASP A 885 -17.39 34.16 -7.41
N VAL A 886 -17.14 34.93 -8.48
CA VAL A 886 -16.00 34.71 -9.38
C VAL A 886 -14.94 35.74 -9.06
N LEU A 887 -13.86 35.35 -8.39
CA LEU A 887 -12.74 36.22 -8.08
C LEU A 887 -11.97 36.55 -9.36
N ILE A 888 -11.97 37.82 -9.74
CA ILE A 888 -11.35 38.33 -10.97
C ILE A 888 -10.13 39.21 -10.70
N LYS A 889 -9.97 39.70 -9.46
CA LYS A 889 -8.81 40.50 -9.05
C LYS A 889 -8.53 40.35 -7.56
N LEU A 890 -7.27 40.36 -7.16
CA LEU A 890 -6.84 40.35 -5.76
C LEU A 890 -5.64 41.30 -5.57
N GLY A 891 -5.86 42.41 -4.89
CA GLY A 891 -4.89 43.50 -4.80
C GLY A 891 -4.62 44.12 -6.16
N THR A 892 -3.34 44.18 -6.55
CA THR A 892 -2.91 44.65 -7.87
C THR A 892 -3.01 43.57 -8.95
N HIS A 893 -3.23 42.31 -8.56
CA HIS A 893 -3.12 41.14 -9.44
C HIS A 893 -4.46 40.75 -10.08
N GLU A 894 -4.46 40.52 -11.40
CA GLU A 894 -5.64 40.03 -12.12
C GLU A 894 -5.70 38.50 -12.01
N ILE A 895 -6.86 37.97 -11.59
CA ILE A 895 -7.07 36.54 -11.37
C ILE A 895 -7.84 35.98 -12.56
N GLY A 896 -7.16 35.19 -13.38
CA GLY A 896 -7.73 34.52 -14.55
C GLY A 896 -8.14 33.07 -14.29
N ASN A 897 -7.40 32.37 -13.42
CA ASN A 897 -7.58 30.95 -13.12
C ASN A 897 -7.07 30.58 -11.70
N VAL A 898 -7.24 29.30 -11.31
CA VAL A 898 -6.84 28.83 -9.97
C VAL A 898 -5.33 28.86 -9.76
N SER A 899 -4.52 28.60 -10.79
CA SER A 899 -3.07 28.72 -10.69
C SER A 899 -2.65 30.15 -10.37
N ASP A 900 -3.25 31.15 -11.02
CA ASP A 900 -3.00 32.57 -10.75
C ASP A 900 -3.29 32.93 -9.28
N LEU A 901 -4.42 32.45 -8.74
CA LEU A 901 -4.76 32.65 -7.33
C LEU A 901 -3.70 32.02 -6.42
N MET A 902 -3.29 30.78 -6.70
CA MET A 902 -2.26 30.11 -5.88
C MET A 902 -0.93 30.86 -5.91
N PHE A 903 -0.52 31.38 -7.06
CA PHE A 903 0.70 32.18 -7.17
C PHE A 903 0.61 33.51 -6.41
N VAL A 904 -0.54 34.20 -6.47
CA VAL A 904 -0.76 35.42 -5.67
C VAL A 904 -0.68 35.12 -4.18
N LEU A 905 -1.34 34.06 -3.71
CA LEU A 905 -1.29 33.66 -2.29
C LEU A 905 0.12 33.28 -1.82
N GLU A 906 0.94 32.75 -2.73
CA GLU A 906 2.34 32.45 -2.44
C GLU A 906 3.21 33.70 -2.31
N ALA A 907 2.94 34.73 -3.13
CA ALA A 907 3.66 36.00 -3.11
C ALA A 907 3.20 36.96 -2.00
N SER A 908 1.98 36.79 -1.47
CA SER A 908 1.41 37.66 -0.44
C SER A 908 1.94 37.38 0.97
N LYS A 909 1.87 38.39 1.85
CA LYS A 909 2.29 38.30 3.25
C LYS A 909 1.08 38.24 4.19
N PRO A 910 1.08 37.40 5.25
CA PRO A 910 0.08 37.46 6.30
C PRO A 910 -0.06 38.86 6.91
N GLY A 911 -1.29 39.29 7.18
CA GLY A 911 -1.61 40.61 7.72
C GLY A 911 -1.70 41.72 6.66
N GLU A 912 -1.35 41.46 5.40
CA GLU A 912 -1.52 42.40 4.30
C GLU A 912 -2.99 42.51 3.90
N THR A 913 -3.53 43.74 3.86
CA THR A 913 -4.89 44.04 3.39
C THR A 913 -4.87 44.45 1.93
N VAL A 914 -5.68 43.78 1.12
CA VAL A 914 -5.81 44.04 -0.32
C VAL A 914 -7.28 44.11 -0.74
N THR A 915 -7.55 44.72 -1.89
CA THR A 915 -8.89 44.72 -2.49
C THR A 915 -9.10 43.48 -3.36
N ALA A 916 -10.05 42.62 -2.99
CA ALA A 916 -10.58 41.57 -3.85
C ALA A 916 -11.72 42.12 -4.71
N VAL A 917 -11.68 41.90 -6.03
CA VAL A 917 -12.80 42.20 -6.94
C VAL A 917 -13.41 40.89 -7.42
N VAL A 918 -14.70 40.73 -7.18
CA VAL A 918 -15.47 39.54 -7.55
C VAL A 918 -16.62 39.89 -8.50
N LEU A 919 -17.03 38.95 -9.34
CA LEU A 919 -18.34 38.98 -10.00
C LEU A 919 -19.33 38.20 -9.13
N ARG A 920 -20.34 38.88 -8.62
CA ARG A 920 -21.43 38.31 -7.85
C ARG A 920 -22.73 38.51 -8.63
N ASN A 921 -23.35 37.41 -9.06
CA ASN A 921 -24.53 37.44 -9.94
C ASN A 921 -24.32 38.33 -11.19
N GLY A 922 -23.10 38.33 -11.74
CA GLY A 922 -22.73 39.13 -12.91
C GLY A 922 -22.35 40.59 -12.63
N ALA A 923 -22.53 41.10 -11.41
CA ALA A 923 -22.12 42.45 -11.03
C ALA A 923 -20.73 42.46 -10.36
N ARG A 924 -19.91 43.48 -10.63
CA ARG A 924 -18.61 43.67 -9.98
C ARG A 924 -18.80 44.17 -8.55
N VAL A 925 -18.16 43.51 -7.60
CA VAL A 925 -18.14 43.87 -6.18
C VAL A 925 -16.69 43.93 -5.71
N SER A 926 -16.29 45.04 -5.08
CA SER A 926 -14.98 45.21 -4.47
C SER A 926 -15.09 45.02 -2.96
N LEU A 927 -14.17 44.23 -2.39
CA LEU A 927 -14.16 43.77 -1.02
C LEU A 927 -12.75 43.93 -0.45
N GLU A 928 -12.60 44.47 0.75
CA GLU A 928 -11.30 44.48 1.43
C GLU A 928 -11.09 43.14 2.16
N VAL A 929 -9.94 42.53 1.93
CA VAL A 929 -9.55 41.25 2.53
C VAL A 929 -8.16 41.37 3.13
N THR A 930 -7.98 40.87 4.35
CA THR A 930 -6.69 40.84 5.04
C THR A 930 -6.18 39.41 5.10
N PHE A 931 -5.07 39.12 4.43
CA PHE A 931 -4.50 37.77 4.40
C PHE A 931 -4.16 37.25 5.80
N GLN A 932 -4.31 35.95 6.02
CA GLN A 932 -3.95 35.28 7.27
C GLN A 932 -2.73 34.38 7.08
N GLU A 933 -2.05 34.01 8.17
CA GLU A 933 -1.01 32.97 8.14
C GLU A 933 -1.61 31.64 7.68
N SER A 934 -0.89 30.90 6.83
CA SER A 934 -1.20 29.50 6.59
C SER A 934 -0.88 28.69 7.85
N LYS A 935 -1.85 28.49 8.76
CA LYS A 935 -1.61 27.69 9.97
C LYS A 935 -1.19 26.27 9.58
N ARG A 936 0.05 25.87 9.93
CA ARG A 936 0.40 24.47 10.19
C ARG A 936 -0.10 24.13 11.59
N ALA A 937 -0.96 23.12 11.72
CA ALA A 937 -1.07 22.44 13.00
C ALA A 937 0.30 21.80 13.30
N LYS A 938 0.85 22.08 14.48
CA LYS A 938 2.03 21.39 15.02
C LYS A 938 1.73 19.92 15.20
#